data_AF-A0AAD3D4K7-F1
#
_entry.id   AF-A0AAD3D4K7-F1
#
_cell.length_a   1.000
_cell.length_b   1.000
_cell.length_c   1.000
_cell.angle_alpha   90.00
_cell.angle_beta   90.00
_cell.angle_gamma   90.00
#
_symmetry.space_group_name_H-M   'P 1'
#
loop_
_entity.id
_entity.type
_entity.pdbx_description
1 polymer ?
#
loop_
_entity_poly.entity_id
_entity_poly.type
_entity_poly.pdbx_seq_one_letter_code
_entity_poly.pdbx_strand_id
1 'polypeptide(L)'
;MKINYTKLTAYNDNVKKQRKFLKFCLGIMMYIIVIGTFSSLSFSENKKKNAENPYKAKSGTNQIPELFAIWTYPTPPPLDDLSPDEKLICSYSPCVPLHQKIDFYPDPFMLNLSHFLGISSNFDEFIQHHVWYKFLHGDHFPHHVQSVTMISILKSKYNACVRILGNAKHDLVCSKDVKLYQNYNPTDATAVPPFSIHYKELPDKYGILEYNSHVLQQGYANVEDEMASLASLQYLPYLTDLIDTQYGVPTFEGMYFMNGWHGKDAAFPPHSKAKVVMTSMHVDDNTKHLVKEHVEYFKIYNRDHGPVGSVDGLTDQVFRENDIESYFSSVLTMTLNFPEPKVRNQVIIVDWDEGAKYDNKIPQDILDRAHYVRTKLDKEELDSQSRFKYAYDVMRAIAQAKVVICFKAQTAYLAMANGASVILVGDLYSLDGRLHGSAHMFHRQKTGPDTIWNWPDINIEDIGPNPGVHVMDRYRASFVQHLKEINMLHYDSANLFGMLPLKRLGKNLPSESKYPTHDFFQLVVTTAPETITHNIMRTIEAIYFFHPNAKVVVHTNTIPSRDSKFDIFKETGYNFEIAPYDFEEIFKHAQFLTHEIGQSFIQKLPELKKNQHWYTHEADLVKMFMLERYGGVAMDIDAHLIQALPKSFENLAAWKTSQTKMVGTSIMTFNPQNHFLQIVLEDAMNIAVSNYDRNLYHIFGQDLITEHYLTKQIGSPDFKVLSHVTFHPYDNELDCFKKSSDEYDPVDEARTFSVHMNGVEDNGSLMYLNPGSKCDDIQKGTCIFCASLAPYVKDKKKTIYTKPK
;
A
#
# COMPACT_ATOMS: atom_id res chain seq x y z
N MET A 1 46.42 -34.17 25.48
CA MET A 1 47.02 -35.11 24.47
C MET A 1 47.99 -34.34 23.58
N LYS A 2 48.98 -35.01 22.97
CA LYS A 2 50.01 -34.36 22.12
C LYS A 2 49.42 -33.89 20.77
N ILE A 3 49.84 -32.71 20.31
CA ILE A 3 49.52 -32.18 18.97
C ILE A 3 50.49 -32.80 17.95
N ASN A 4 49.98 -33.20 16.77
CA ASN A 4 50.75 -33.90 15.75
C ASN A 4 51.06 -32.97 14.55
N TYR A 5 52.33 -32.81 14.20
CA TYR A 5 52.85 -31.72 13.34
C TYR A 5 52.80 -32.00 11.82
N THR A 6 51.99 -32.96 11.36
CA THR A 6 52.09 -33.53 10.00
C THR A 6 51.23 -32.85 8.92
N LYS A 7 50.43 -31.82 9.24
CA LYS A 7 49.49 -31.19 8.27
C LYS A 7 50.01 -29.97 7.51
N LEU A 8 51.19 -29.42 7.83
CA LEU A 8 51.68 -28.18 7.19
C LEU A 8 52.34 -28.37 5.81
N THR A 9 52.82 -29.58 5.48
CA THR A 9 53.53 -29.84 4.22
C THR A 9 52.61 -30.06 3.02
N ALA A 10 51.40 -30.61 3.23
CA ALA A 10 50.44 -30.88 2.15
C ALA A 10 49.84 -29.60 1.50
N TYR A 11 49.86 -28.47 2.22
CA TYR A 11 49.28 -27.21 1.73
C TYR A 11 50.13 -26.55 0.64
N ASN A 12 51.47 -26.62 0.74
CA ASN A 12 52.39 -25.91 -0.15
C ASN A 12 52.50 -26.51 -1.57
N ASP A 13 52.27 -27.82 -1.74
CA ASP A 13 52.37 -28.45 -3.05
C ASP A 13 51.13 -28.23 -3.94
N ASN A 14 49.94 -28.05 -3.34
CA ASN A 14 48.74 -27.69 -4.10
C ASN A 14 48.82 -26.28 -4.71
N VAL A 15 49.38 -25.31 -3.97
CA VAL A 15 49.59 -23.94 -4.46
C VAL A 15 50.54 -23.89 -5.67
N LYS A 16 51.55 -24.78 -5.73
CA LYS A 16 52.44 -24.92 -6.90
C LYS A 16 51.74 -25.55 -8.11
N LYS A 17 50.79 -26.47 -7.92
CA LYS A 17 49.99 -27.04 -9.03
C LYS A 17 49.03 -26.02 -9.64
N GLN A 18 48.29 -25.27 -8.82
CA GLN A 18 47.32 -24.27 -9.31
C GLN A 18 47.99 -23.15 -10.14
N ARG A 19 49.20 -22.69 -9.74
CA ARG A 19 49.97 -21.68 -10.52
C ARG A 19 50.46 -22.16 -11.89
N LYS A 20 50.56 -23.47 -12.15
CA LYS A 20 50.85 -24.01 -13.50
C LYS A 20 49.61 -24.06 -14.39
N PHE A 21 48.45 -24.40 -13.82
CA PHE A 21 47.18 -24.43 -14.56
C PHE A 21 46.76 -23.05 -15.05
N LEU A 22 46.88 -22.02 -14.19
CA LEU A 22 46.50 -20.65 -14.54
C LEU A 22 47.31 -20.06 -15.72
N LYS A 23 48.60 -20.43 -15.83
CA LYS A 23 49.46 -20.04 -16.96
C LYS A 23 49.12 -20.76 -18.28
N PHE A 24 48.49 -21.93 -18.22
CA PHE A 24 48.04 -22.65 -19.42
C PHE A 24 46.76 -22.00 -19.99
N CYS A 25 45.79 -21.65 -19.14
CA CYS A 25 44.56 -20.99 -19.57
C CYS A 25 44.81 -19.59 -20.17
N LEU A 26 45.75 -18.82 -19.61
CA LEU A 26 46.16 -17.51 -20.16
C LEU A 26 46.79 -17.60 -21.56
N GLY A 27 47.44 -18.73 -21.89
CA GLY A 27 47.99 -18.96 -23.24
C GLY A 27 46.93 -19.23 -24.30
N ILE A 28 45.77 -19.76 -23.92
CA ILE A 28 44.68 -20.10 -24.86
C ILE A 28 43.81 -18.87 -25.18
N MET A 29 43.60 -17.95 -24.22
CA MET A 29 42.83 -16.73 -24.46
C MET A 29 43.46 -15.78 -25.49
N MET A 30 44.80 -15.75 -25.62
CA MET A 30 45.45 -14.88 -26.63
C MET A 30 45.30 -15.38 -28.07
N TYR A 31 44.84 -16.62 -28.30
CA TYR A 31 44.77 -17.21 -29.65
C TYR A 31 43.39 -17.09 -30.33
N ILE A 32 42.36 -16.62 -29.61
CA ILE A 32 40.97 -16.52 -30.10
C ILE A 32 40.60 -15.09 -30.57
N ILE A 33 41.51 -14.11 -30.38
CA ILE A 33 41.28 -12.70 -30.72
C ILE A 33 41.61 -12.38 -32.20
N VAL A 34 41.92 -13.39 -33.03
CA VAL A 34 42.19 -13.23 -34.47
C VAL A 34 41.23 -14.10 -35.29
N ILE A 35 40.41 -13.43 -36.13
CA ILE A 35 39.38 -13.92 -37.09
C ILE A 35 37.92 -13.75 -36.62
N GLY A 36 37.13 -12.99 -37.41
CA GLY A 36 35.65 -13.01 -37.35
C GLY A 36 34.98 -11.63 -37.46
N THR A 37 34.74 -11.13 -38.69
CA THR A 37 34.01 -9.87 -38.94
C THR A 37 32.76 -10.10 -39.80
N PHE A 38 31.78 -9.17 -39.69
CA PHE A 38 30.53 -9.08 -40.49
C PHE A 38 29.49 -10.21 -40.26
N SER A 39 28.17 -10.02 -40.42
CA SER A 39 27.39 -8.87 -40.95
C SER A 39 25.98 -8.74 -40.31
N SER A 40 25.35 -7.57 -40.48
CA SER A 40 23.99 -7.20 -40.06
C SER A 40 22.85 -7.87 -40.83
N LEU A 41 21.68 -8.03 -40.19
CA LEU A 41 20.37 -7.89 -40.83
C LEU A 41 19.26 -7.62 -39.80
N SER A 42 18.30 -6.76 -40.16
CA SER A 42 17.24 -6.22 -39.31
C SER A 42 15.89 -6.91 -39.54
N PHE A 43 15.06 -7.00 -38.50
CA PHE A 43 13.59 -7.07 -38.65
C PHE A 43 12.89 -6.29 -37.53
N SER A 44 11.72 -5.73 -37.84
CA SER A 44 11.07 -4.64 -37.09
C SER A 44 9.70 -5.02 -36.51
N GLU A 45 9.32 -4.39 -35.39
CA GLU A 45 7.93 -4.06 -34.99
C GLU A 45 6.98 -5.26 -34.68
N ASN A 46 5.94 -5.26 -33.84
CA ASN A 46 5.02 -4.23 -33.29
C ASN A 46 4.25 -4.79 -32.05
N LYS A 47 3.53 -4.05 -31.17
CA LYS A 47 3.44 -2.62 -30.77
C LYS A 47 2.67 -2.56 -29.41
N LYS A 48 3.05 -1.75 -28.41
CA LYS A 48 2.18 -1.41 -27.24
C LYS A 48 2.24 0.09 -26.90
N LYS A 49 1.10 0.76 -27.04
CA LYS A 49 0.75 2.09 -26.47
C LYS A 49 0.15 1.88 -25.06
N ASN A 50 0.05 2.85 -24.15
CA ASN A 50 0.74 4.14 -23.97
C ASN A 50 0.63 4.47 -22.48
N ALA A 51 1.72 4.94 -21.87
CA ALA A 51 1.72 5.84 -20.72
C ALA A 51 2.86 6.83 -20.99
N GLU A 52 2.61 8.13 -20.85
CA GLU A 52 3.61 9.14 -21.21
C GLU A 52 4.69 9.25 -20.13
N ASN A 53 5.81 8.57 -20.39
CA ASN A 53 7.02 8.71 -19.61
C ASN A 53 7.73 10.04 -19.99
N PRO A 54 7.94 10.99 -19.05
CA PRO A 54 8.56 12.29 -19.33
C PRO A 54 10.06 12.21 -19.69
N TYR A 55 10.67 11.02 -19.67
CA TYR A 55 12.08 10.76 -19.95
C TYR A 55 12.36 10.19 -21.37
N LYS A 56 11.40 10.24 -22.30
CA LYS A 56 11.65 9.83 -23.71
C LYS A 56 12.21 10.98 -24.56
N ALA A 57 13.38 10.75 -25.16
CA ALA A 57 14.11 11.74 -25.95
C ALA A 57 13.43 12.13 -27.28
N LYS A 58 13.49 13.42 -27.62
CA LYS A 58 13.40 13.93 -29.00
C LYS A 58 14.79 14.39 -29.43
N SER A 59 15.14 14.18 -30.71
CA SER A 59 16.48 14.48 -31.23
C SER A 59 16.57 15.85 -31.91
N GLY A 60 17.58 16.64 -31.53
CA GLY A 60 18.22 17.63 -32.40
C GLY A 60 17.89 19.10 -32.14
N THR A 61 18.85 19.84 -31.58
CA THR A 61 19.31 21.22 -31.87
C THR A 61 20.25 21.69 -30.76
N ASN A 62 20.93 22.84 -30.91
CA ASN A 62 21.76 23.47 -29.87
C ASN A 62 20.90 23.97 -28.69
N GLN A 63 20.41 23.05 -27.86
CA GLN A 63 19.66 23.36 -26.67
C GLN A 63 20.60 23.58 -25.47
N ILE A 64 20.24 24.53 -24.61
CA ILE A 64 20.83 24.68 -23.28
C ILE A 64 20.63 23.34 -22.53
N PRO A 65 21.65 22.80 -21.84
CA PRO A 65 21.49 21.54 -21.11
C PRO A 65 20.43 21.66 -20.02
N GLU A 66 19.63 20.61 -19.83
CA GLU A 66 18.75 20.54 -18.66
C GLU A 66 19.62 20.43 -17.39
N LEU A 67 19.45 21.39 -16.48
CA LEU A 67 20.20 21.43 -15.22
C LEU A 67 19.39 20.75 -14.10
N PHE A 68 20.05 19.86 -13.37
CA PHE A 68 19.47 19.16 -12.22
C PHE A 68 20.33 19.38 -10.98
N ALA A 69 19.70 19.87 -9.91
CA ALA A 69 20.27 19.86 -8.57
C ALA A 69 19.61 18.71 -7.81
N ILE A 70 20.41 17.80 -7.24
CA ILE A 70 19.86 16.60 -6.59
C ILE A 70 20.36 16.43 -5.16
N TRP A 71 19.51 15.86 -4.32
CA TRP A 71 19.83 15.53 -2.95
C TRP A 71 19.10 14.25 -2.50
N THR A 72 19.86 13.18 -2.27
CA THR A 72 19.29 11.85 -1.96
C THR A 72 19.50 11.39 -0.51
N TYR A 73 19.75 12.33 0.42
CA TYR A 73 20.00 12.01 1.83
C TYR A 73 18.75 12.30 2.70
N PRO A 74 18.55 11.55 3.80
CA PRO A 74 17.36 11.70 4.65
C PRO A 74 17.38 12.95 5.55
N THR A 75 18.48 13.72 5.53
CA THR A 75 18.64 15.01 6.20
C THR A 75 18.37 16.17 5.23
N PRO A 76 18.10 17.39 5.70
CA PRO A 76 18.10 18.57 4.83
C PRO A 76 19.45 18.81 4.14
N PRO A 77 19.47 19.37 2.91
CA PRO A 77 20.69 19.83 2.27
C PRO A 77 21.32 21.01 3.02
N PRO A 78 22.63 21.28 2.83
CA PRO A 78 23.23 22.56 3.15
C PRO A 78 22.49 23.72 2.44
N LEU A 79 22.53 24.92 3.02
CA LEU A 79 22.02 26.12 2.35
C LEU A 79 22.79 26.36 1.05
N ASP A 80 22.06 26.43 -0.06
CA ASP A 80 22.57 26.58 -1.41
C ASP A 80 21.52 27.35 -2.25
N ASP A 81 22.00 28.09 -3.25
CA ASP A 81 21.15 28.90 -4.12
C ASP A 81 20.76 28.07 -5.34
N LEU A 82 19.47 27.78 -5.56
CA LEU A 82 19.03 27.25 -6.85
C LEU A 82 19.00 28.35 -7.91
N SER A 83 19.51 28.04 -9.09
CA SER A 83 19.26 28.87 -10.28
C SER A 83 17.84 28.60 -10.81
N PRO A 84 17.11 29.59 -11.36
CA PRO A 84 15.71 29.40 -11.81
C PRO A 84 15.50 28.28 -12.86
N ASP A 85 16.54 27.93 -13.61
CA ASP A 85 16.52 26.87 -14.62
C ASP A 85 16.84 25.46 -14.05
N GLU A 86 17.17 25.35 -12.76
CA GLU A 86 17.53 24.08 -12.11
C GLU A 86 16.30 23.31 -11.62
N LYS A 87 16.21 22.04 -12.03
CA LYS A 87 15.19 21.12 -11.55
C LYS A 87 15.69 20.41 -10.29
N LEU A 88 15.01 20.64 -9.18
CA LEU A 88 15.30 19.95 -7.92
C LEU A 88 14.76 18.51 -7.94
N ILE A 89 15.61 17.55 -7.58
CA ILE A 89 15.23 16.15 -7.32
C ILE A 89 15.61 15.78 -5.88
N CYS A 90 14.63 15.30 -5.11
CA CYS A 90 14.77 14.95 -3.70
C CYS A 90 14.39 13.48 -3.47
N SER A 91 15.13 12.74 -2.65
CA SER A 91 14.69 11.41 -2.20
C SER A 91 13.74 11.42 -1.01
N TYR A 92 13.83 12.46 -0.16
CA TYR A 92 13.16 12.51 1.13
C TYR A 92 12.59 13.91 1.38
N SER A 93 11.44 13.98 2.05
CA SER A 93 10.73 15.22 2.38
C SER A 93 11.55 16.28 3.15
N PRO A 94 12.53 15.96 4.02
CA PRO A 94 13.40 16.98 4.64
C PRO A 94 14.29 17.76 3.65
N CYS A 95 14.34 17.35 2.38
CA CYS A 95 15.07 18.04 1.32
C CYS A 95 14.61 19.48 1.10
N VAL A 96 13.34 19.80 1.39
CA VAL A 96 12.81 21.16 1.36
C VAL A 96 12.54 21.64 2.79
N PRO A 97 13.26 22.67 3.30
CA PRO A 97 13.12 23.09 4.68
C PRO A 97 11.80 23.86 4.94
N LEU A 98 10.78 23.13 5.42
CA LEU A 98 9.40 23.56 5.72
C LEU A 98 9.21 24.83 6.58
N HIS A 99 10.27 25.41 7.14
CA HIS A 99 10.20 26.50 8.12
C HIS A 99 11.02 27.75 7.77
N GLN A 100 11.62 27.82 6.57
CA GLN A 100 12.21 29.06 6.07
C GLN A 100 11.24 29.71 5.08
N LYS A 101 10.77 30.93 5.40
CA LYS A 101 10.00 31.78 4.47
C LYS A 101 10.89 32.21 3.30
N ILE A 102 11.02 31.38 2.27
CA ILE A 102 11.83 31.73 1.10
C ILE A 102 11.20 31.16 -0.17
N ASP A 103 10.90 32.04 -1.13
CA ASP A 103 10.46 31.71 -2.50
C ASP A 103 11.59 31.12 -3.37
N PHE A 104 12.53 30.36 -2.78
CA PHE A 104 13.79 29.94 -3.41
C PHE A 104 13.76 28.54 -4.05
N TYR A 105 12.82 27.69 -3.63
CA TYR A 105 12.79 26.28 -4.01
C TYR A 105 11.50 25.99 -4.80
N PRO A 106 11.59 25.57 -6.08
CA PRO A 106 10.43 25.07 -6.81
C PRO A 106 10.00 23.71 -6.23
N ASP A 107 8.74 23.32 -6.47
CA ASP A 107 8.21 22.02 -6.04
C ASP A 107 9.17 20.88 -6.44
N PRO A 108 9.71 20.11 -5.48
CA PRO A 108 10.73 19.11 -5.76
C PRO A 108 10.13 17.94 -6.53
N PHE A 109 10.87 17.41 -7.51
CA PHE A 109 10.55 16.09 -8.03
C PHE A 109 10.98 15.03 -7.02
N MET A 110 10.00 14.45 -6.32
CA MET A 110 10.25 13.32 -5.41
C MET A 110 10.70 12.10 -6.20
N LEU A 111 11.90 11.62 -5.90
CA LEU A 111 12.58 10.57 -6.63
C LEU A 111 11.93 9.21 -6.36
N ASN A 112 11.70 8.46 -7.43
CA ASN A 112 11.41 7.04 -7.39
C ASN A 112 12.35 6.36 -8.40
N LEU A 113 13.31 5.58 -7.90
CA LEU A 113 14.35 4.93 -8.70
C LEU A 113 13.79 3.86 -9.63
N SER A 114 12.59 3.32 -9.38
CA SER A 114 11.99 2.33 -10.27
C SER A 114 11.71 2.89 -11.69
N HIS A 115 11.61 4.21 -11.83
CA HIS A 115 11.54 4.89 -13.13
C HIS A 115 12.81 4.77 -13.99
N PHE A 116 13.94 4.36 -13.39
CA PHE A 116 15.23 4.17 -14.06
C PHE A 116 15.55 2.70 -14.38
N LEU A 117 14.63 1.76 -14.10
CA LEU A 117 14.82 0.35 -14.46
C LEU A 117 15.00 0.16 -15.98
N GLY A 118 15.95 -0.69 -16.35
CA GLY A 118 16.35 -0.96 -17.73
C GLY A 118 17.50 -0.08 -18.24
N ILE A 119 18.02 0.86 -17.44
CA ILE A 119 19.19 1.68 -17.81
C ILE A 119 20.51 0.91 -17.65
N SER A 120 20.59 -0.01 -16.68
CA SER A 120 21.81 -0.75 -16.35
C SER A 120 21.46 -1.95 -15.48
N SER A 121 21.81 -3.16 -15.89
CA SER A 121 21.49 -4.40 -15.14
C SER A 121 21.88 -4.32 -13.65
N ASN A 122 23.04 -3.72 -13.38
CA ASN A 122 23.58 -3.59 -12.03
C ASN A 122 22.83 -2.54 -11.21
N PHE A 123 22.20 -1.55 -11.86
CA PHE A 123 21.38 -0.56 -11.16
C PHE A 123 19.98 -1.15 -10.93
N ASP A 124 19.45 -1.89 -11.91
CA ASP A 124 18.20 -2.63 -11.78
C ASP A 124 18.27 -3.58 -10.58
N GLU A 125 19.34 -4.37 -10.49
CA GLU A 125 19.61 -5.27 -9.37
C GLU A 125 19.73 -4.50 -8.03
N PHE A 126 20.48 -3.41 -7.99
CA PHE A 126 20.60 -2.57 -6.78
C PHE A 126 19.26 -2.00 -6.29
N ILE A 127 18.43 -1.49 -7.21
CA ILE A 127 17.11 -0.90 -6.90
C ILE A 127 16.14 -1.98 -6.43
N GLN A 128 16.07 -3.08 -7.18
CA GLN A 128 15.16 -4.20 -6.93
C GLN A 128 15.49 -5.00 -5.67
N HIS A 129 16.74 -4.99 -5.25
CA HIS A 129 17.23 -5.74 -4.09
C HIS A 129 17.82 -4.81 -3.01
N HIS A 130 17.35 -3.55 -2.98
CA HIS A 130 17.84 -2.50 -2.08
C HIS A 130 17.86 -2.89 -0.59
N VAL A 131 16.95 -3.76 -0.12
CA VAL A 131 16.98 -4.30 1.26
C VAL A 131 18.31 -4.98 1.55
N TRP A 132 18.78 -5.84 0.65
CA TRP A 132 20.08 -6.50 0.79
C TRP A 132 21.24 -5.50 0.67
N TYR A 133 21.15 -4.54 -0.25
CA TYR A 133 22.22 -3.57 -0.44
C TYR A 133 22.29 -2.49 0.67
N LYS A 134 21.18 -2.19 1.37
CA LYS A 134 21.18 -1.42 2.63
C LYS A 134 21.92 -2.16 3.73
N PHE A 135 21.70 -3.47 3.85
CA PHE A 135 22.44 -4.32 4.78
C PHE A 135 23.94 -4.40 4.43
N LEU A 136 24.26 -4.55 3.13
CA LEU A 136 25.63 -4.71 2.64
C LEU A 136 26.48 -3.44 2.76
N HIS A 137 25.92 -2.29 2.40
CA HIS A 137 26.66 -1.01 2.35
C HIS A 137 26.53 -0.16 3.61
N GLY A 138 25.60 -0.50 4.51
CA GLY A 138 25.37 0.23 5.76
C GLY A 138 25.16 1.73 5.52
N ASP A 139 25.88 2.55 6.28
CA ASP A 139 25.86 4.02 6.24
C ASP A 139 26.36 4.62 4.91
N HIS A 140 27.10 3.85 4.10
CA HIS A 140 27.52 4.29 2.76
C HIS A 140 26.37 4.21 1.74
N PHE A 141 25.30 3.45 2.01
CA PHE A 141 24.19 3.22 1.07
C PHE A 141 23.61 4.49 0.43
N PRO A 142 23.38 5.63 1.14
CA PRO A 142 22.86 6.85 0.53
C PRO A 142 23.80 7.47 -0.52
N HIS A 143 25.11 7.26 -0.41
CA HIS A 143 26.07 7.66 -1.45
C HIS A 143 25.94 6.79 -2.71
N HIS A 144 25.60 5.51 -2.56
CA HIS A 144 25.26 4.66 -3.71
C HIS A 144 23.95 5.11 -4.37
N VAL A 145 22.92 5.48 -3.59
CA VAL A 145 21.67 6.09 -4.10
C VAL A 145 21.96 7.38 -4.87
N GLN A 146 22.75 8.29 -4.30
CA GLN A 146 23.19 9.53 -4.95
C GLN A 146 23.87 9.22 -6.30
N SER A 147 24.82 8.29 -6.29
CA SER A 147 25.59 7.92 -7.49
C SER A 147 24.73 7.26 -8.58
N VAL A 148 23.86 6.31 -8.20
CA VAL A 148 22.91 5.67 -9.12
C VAL A 148 21.96 6.70 -9.72
N THR A 149 21.48 7.65 -8.93
CA THR A 149 20.58 8.73 -9.39
C THR A 149 21.27 9.61 -10.44
N MET A 150 22.46 10.14 -10.14
CA MET A 150 23.21 10.99 -11.09
C MET A 150 23.47 10.25 -12.40
N ILE A 151 24.03 9.04 -12.33
CA ILE A 151 24.39 8.27 -13.54
C ILE A 151 23.14 7.87 -14.33
N SER A 152 21.99 7.61 -13.69
CA SER A 152 20.73 7.28 -14.38
C SER A 152 20.12 8.48 -15.12
N ILE A 153 20.17 9.68 -14.52
CA ILE A 153 19.75 10.92 -15.20
C ILE A 153 20.66 11.18 -16.42
N LEU A 154 21.97 11.07 -16.23
CA LEU A 154 22.97 11.31 -17.27
C LEU A 154 22.93 10.28 -18.41
N LYS A 155 22.54 9.03 -18.13
CA LYS A 155 22.32 7.98 -19.15
C LYS A 155 20.97 8.13 -19.88
N SER A 156 19.92 8.61 -19.21
CA SER A 156 18.57 8.74 -19.79
C SER A 156 18.37 10.00 -20.64
N LYS A 157 19.13 11.08 -20.37
CA LYS A 157 19.05 12.35 -21.12
C LYS A 157 20.33 12.62 -21.90
N TYR A 158 20.20 12.93 -23.20
CA TYR A 158 21.33 13.22 -24.09
C TYR A 158 22.06 14.54 -23.77
N ASN A 159 21.34 15.52 -23.20
CA ASN A 159 21.84 16.86 -22.92
C ASN A 159 21.39 17.33 -21.53
N ALA A 160 21.85 16.65 -20.48
CA ALA A 160 21.63 17.02 -19.09
C ALA A 160 22.96 17.27 -18.39
N CYS A 161 22.94 18.10 -17.36
CA CYS A 161 24.01 18.21 -16.37
C CYS A 161 23.44 18.15 -14.96
N VAL A 162 24.13 17.46 -14.07
CA VAL A 162 23.65 17.12 -12.72
C VAL A 162 24.71 17.53 -11.70
N ARG A 163 24.28 18.17 -10.61
CA ARG A 163 25.12 18.49 -9.44
C ARG A 163 24.48 18.04 -8.13
N ILE A 164 25.28 17.95 -7.08
CA ILE A 164 24.84 17.72 -5.71
C ILE A 164 24.52 19.10 -5.08
N LEU A 165 23.43 19.21 -4.31
CA LEU A 165 23.20 20.41 -3.49
C LEU A 165 24.30 20.58 -2.43
N GLY A 166 24.77 21.81 -2.24
CA GLY A 166 25.86 22.15 -1.33
C GLY A 166 27.27 21.91 -1.88
N ASN A 167 27.43 21.27 -3.04
CA ASN A 167 28.71 21.26 -3.78
C ASN A 167 28.83 22.50 -4.67
N ALA A 168 30.04 22.84 -5.12
CA ALA A 168 30.23 24.04 -5.92
C ALA A 168 29.52 23.91 -7.28
N LYS A 169 28.89 24.98 -7.78
CA LYS A 169 28.13 24.94 -9.04
C LYS A 169 28.96 24.53 -10.27
N HIS A 170 30.29 24.61 -10.21
CA HIS A 170 31.18 24.16 -11.28
C HIS A 170 31.49 22.64 -11.23
N ASP A 171 31.11 21.94 -10.16
CA ASP A 171 31.26 20.47 -10.01
C ASP A 171 30.15 19.68 -10.73
N LEU A 172 29.39 20.34 -11.62
CA LEU A 172 28.35 19.69 -12.42
C LEU A 172 28.96 18.66 -13.39
N VAL A 173 28.32 17.50 -13.50
CA VAL A 173 28.69 16.45 -14.44
C VAL A 173 27.66 16.41 -15.56
N CYS A 174 28.08 16.35 -16.82
CA CYS A 174 27.18 16.37 -17.97
C CYS A 174 27.11 15.02 -18.71
N SER A 175 26.04 14.78 -19.47
CA SER A 175 25.81 13.49 -20.16
C SER A 175 26.95 13.07 -21.09
N LYS A 176 27.71 14.03 -21.63
CA LYS A 176 28.92 13.78 -22.44
C LYS A 176 30.03 13.03 -21.66
N ASP A 177 30.08 13.23 -20.35
CA ASP A 177 31.13 12.72 -19.44
C ASP A 177 30.70 11.42 -18.74
N VAL A 178 29.44 10.98 -18.89
CA VAL A 178 28.87 9.81 -18.20
C VAL A 178 29.64 8.50 -18.43
N LYS A 179 30.38 8.41 -19.55
CA LYS A 179 31.24 7.27 -19.90
C LYS A 179 32.34 7.02 -18.88
N LEU A 180 32.78 8.03 -18.13
CA LEU A 180 33.77 7.89 -17.06
C LEU A 180 33.27 6.95 -15.94
N TYR A 181 31.95 6.84 -15.76
CA TYR A 181 31.31 6.07 -14.69
C TYR A 181 30.69 4.75 -15.19
N GLN A 182 30.99 4.33 -16.42
CA GLN A 182 30.36 3.15 -17.03
C GLN A 182 30.65 1.83 -16.30
N ASN A 183 31.77 1.75 -15.58
CA ASN A 183 32.20 0.57 -14.81
C ASN A 183 31.70 0.57 -13.35
N TYR A 184 31.02 1.63 -12.89
CA TYR A 184 30.54 1.70 -11.52
C TYR A 184 29.45 0.65 -11.27
N ASN A 185 29.69 -0.23 -10.29
CA ASN A 185 28.78 -1.30 -9.91
C ASN A 185 28.32 -1.15 -8.45
N PRO A 186 27.11 -0.66 -8.17
CA PRO A 186 26.61 -0.54 -6.80
C PRO A 186 26.23 -1.89 -6.15
N THR A 187 26.35 -3.02 -6.84
CA THR A 187 26.12 -4.37 -6.26
C THR A 187 27.38 -5.00 -5.66
N ASP A 188 28.56 -4.44 -5.91
CA ASP A 188 29.83 -4.90 -5.34
C ASP A 188 30.02 -4.27 -3.95
N ALA A 189 30.18 -5.09 -2.92
CA ALA A 189 30.40 -4.69 -1.52
C ALA A 189 31.63 -3.78 -1.31
N THR A 190 32.55 -3.74 -2.28
CA THR A 190 33.78 -2.94 -2.24
C THR A 190 33.72 -1.71 -3.14
N ALA A 191 32.58 -1.45 -3.81
CA ALA A 191 32.44 -0.33 -4.72
C ALA A 191 32.46 1.01 -3.97
N VAL A 192 33.37 1.90 -4.38
CA VAL A 192 33.36 3.28 -3.90
C VAL A 192 32.36 4.09 -4.75
N PRO A 193 31.35 4.75 -4.15
CA PRO A 193 30.42 5.61 -4.88
C PRO A 193 31.15 6.82 -5.47
N PRO A 194 31.07 7.07 -6.80
CA PRO A 194 31.77 8.18 -7.45
C PRO A 194 31.21 9.56 -7.07
N PHE A 195 30.00 9.61 -6.52
CA PHE A 195 29.30 10.82 -6.13
C PHE A 195 28.80 10.71 -4.69
N SER A 196 29.54 11.30 -3.76
CA SER A 196 29.20 11.41 -2.33
C SER A 196 29.29 12.87 -1.87
N ILE A 197 28.65 13.19 -0.75
CA ILE A 197 28.88 14.45 -0.03
C ILE A 197 30.20 14.38 0.77
N HIS A 198 30.75 15.53 1.13
CA HIS A 198 32.00 15.63 1.91
C HIS A 198 31.83 15.48 3.44
N TYR A 199 30.63 15.19 3.93
CA TYR A 199 30.39 14.93 5.35
C TYR A 199 31.01 13.59 5.76
N LYS A 200 31.65 13.54 6.93
CA LYS A 200 32.35 12.34 7.41
C LYS A 200 31.43 11.23 7.91
N GLU A 201 30.31 11.60 8.51
CA GLU A 201 29.33 10.67 9.11
C GLU A 201 27.93 11.28 8.91
N LEU A 202 26.93 10.44 8.63
CA LEU A 202 25.53 10.86 8.62
C LEU A 202 25.01 10.87 10.07
N PRO A 203 24.22 11.89 10.49
CA PRO A 203 23.98 12.15 11.91
C PRO A 203 22.94 11.25 12.58
N ASP A 204 22.02 10.65 11.82
CA ASP A 204 20.97 9.79 12.34
C ASP A 204 21.40 8.31 12.33
N LYS A 205 21.05 7.58 13.39
CA LYS A 205 21.27 6.13 13.46
C LYS A 205 20.01 5.34 13.10
N TYR A 206 20.18 4.26 12.34
CA TYR A 206 19.11 3.38 11.90
C TYR A 206 19.51 1.93 12.15
N GLY A 207 18.74 1.22 12.98
CA GLY A 207 19.06 -0.15 13.36
C GLY A 207 17.98 -1.16 13.00
N ILE A 208 18.36 -2.44 13.00
CA ILE A 208 17.45 -3.58 12.90
C ILE A 208 17.74 -4.59 14.01
N LEU A 209 16.75 -5.40 14.39
CA LEU A 209 16.91 -6.37 15.46
C LEU A 209 17.83 -7.54 15.04
N GLU A 210 18.66 -8.00 15.96
CA GLU A 210 19.57 -9.14 15.81
C GLU A 210 19.32 -10.16 16.93
N TYR A 211 19.42 -11.44 16.58
CA TYR A 211 19.00 -12.54 17.44
C TYR A 211 20.16 -13.39 17.99
N ASN A 212 21.41 -12.90 17.93
CA ASN A 212 22.59 -13.68 18.32
C ASN A 212 22.50 -14.27 19.73
N SER A 213 22.17 -13.47 20.75
CA SER A 213 22.04 -13.97 22.12
C SER A 213 20.87 -14.96 22.27
N HIS A 214 19.78 -14.74 21.52
CA HIS A 214 18.62 -15.63 21.49
C HIS A 214 18.95 -17.01 20.89
N VAL A 215 19.67 -17.04 19.75
CA VAL A 215 20.15 -18.27 19.09
C VAL A 215 21.06 -19.07 20.02
N LEU A 216 21.95 -18.40 20.76
CA LEU A 216 22.83 -19.05 21.73
C LEU A 216 22.08 -19.70 22.89
N GLN A 217 20.97 -19.10 23.34
CA GLN A 217 20.10 -19.66 24.39
C GLN A 217 19.22 -20.81 23.90
N GLN A 218 18.55 -20.65 22.76
CA GLN A 218 17.64 -21.67 22.22
C GLN A 218 18.38 -22.88 21.64
N GLY A 219 19.63 -22.69 21.21
CA GLY A 219 20.47 -23.73 20.62
C GLY A 219 20.23 -23.96 19.12
N TYR A 220 19.35 -23.19 18.49
CA TYR A 220 19.07 -23.19 17.06
C TYR A 220 18.74 -21.76 16.61
N ALA A 221 18.78 -21.49 15.30
CA ALA A 221 18.35 -20.22 14.71
C ALA A 221 17.01 -20.37 13.97
N ASN A 222 16.13 -19.39 14.17
CA ASN A 222 14.88 -19.23 13.45
C ASN A 222 15.01 -18.10 12.43
N VAL A 223 15.34 -18.44 11.19
CA VAL A 223 15.65 -17.49 10.11
C VAL A 223 14.47 -16.57 9.80
N GLU A 224 13.23 -16.95 10.12
CA GLU A 224 12.04 -16.08 10.00
C GLU A 224 12.17 -14.78 10.83
N ASP A 225 12.96 -14.80 11.91
CA ASP A 225 13.25 -13.62 12.73
C ASP A 225 14.20 -12.65 11.98
N GLU A 226 15.29 -13.13 11.38
CA GLU A 226 16.12 -12.31 10.47
C GLU A 226 15.33 -11.80 9.24
N MET A 227 14.37 -12.57 8.71
CA MET A 227 13.48 -12.09 7.63
C MET A 227 12.61 -10.90 8.07
N ALA A 228 12.17 -10.87 9.34
CA ALA A 228 11.42 -9.76 9.91
C ALA A 228 12.27 -8.48 9.96
N SER A 229 13.50 -8.60 10.47
CA SER A 229 14.47 -7.51 10.54
C SER A 229 14.85 -6.97 9.16
N LEU A 230 15.04 -7.83 8.15
CA LEU A 230 15.27 -7.39 6.77
C LEU A 230 14.08 -6.65 6.17
N ALA A 231 12.85 -7.02 6.53
CA ALA A 231 11.65 -6.33 6.04
C ALA A 231 11.59 -4.87 6.49
N SER A 232 12.13 -4.52 7.67
CA SER A 232 12.16 -3.12 8.12
C SER A 232 13.08 -2.21 7.29
N LEU A 233 14.14 -2.77 6.67
CA LEU A 233 15.05 -2.01 5.79
C LEU A 233 14.37 -1.43 4.54
N GLN A 234 13.18 -1.89 4.15
CA GLN A 234 12.39 -1.21 3.11
C GLN A 234 12.06 0.25 3.52
N TYR A 235 11.86 0.49 4.81
CA TYR A 235 11.39 1.75 5.39
C TYR A 235 12.48 2.58 6.07
N LEU A 236 13.66 2.01 6.31
CA LEU A 236 14.83 2.74 6.82
C LEU A 236 15.65 3.31 5.65
N PRO A 237 16.24 4.52 5.73
CA PRO A 237 17.07 5.06 4.65
C PRO A 237 18.33 4.23 4.38
N TYR A 238 18.98 3.77 5.44
CA TYR A 238 20.19 2.95 5.45
C TYR A 238 20.27 2.15 6.78
N LEU A 239 21.37 1.43 7.02
CA LEU A 239 21.62 0.67 8.24
C LEU A 239 22.92 1.15 8.91
N THR A 240 22.92 1.35 10.23
CA THR A 240 24.11 1.69 11.02
C THR A 240 24.46 0.62 12.05
N ASP A 241 23.46 0.01 12.68
CA ASP A 241 23.66 -0.86 13.86
C ASP A 241 22.77 -2.13 13.81
N LEU A 242 23.30 -3.24 14.32
CA LEU A 242 22.53 -4.45 14.63
C LEU A 242 22.21 -4.45 16.13
N ILE A 243 20.92 -4.52 16.47
CA ILE A 243 20.42 -4.35 17.84
C ILE A 243 20.08 -5.73 18.42
N ASP A 244 20.96 -6.30 19.24
CA ASP A 244 20.68 -7.57 19.91
C ASP A 244 19.41 -7.47 20.79
N THR A 245 18.45 -8.38 20.61
CA THR A 245 17.13 -8.31 21.29
C THR A 245 17.19 -8.55 22.79
N GLN A 246 18.29 -9.07 23.33
CA GLN A 246 18.45 -9.31 24.76
C GLN A 246 19.14 -8.14 25.48
N TYR A 247 20.00 -7.37 24.82
CA TYR A 247 20.80 -6.33 25.49
C TYR A 247 20.85 -4.97 24.78
N GLY A 248 20.60 -4.93 23.47
CA GLY A 248 20.72 -3.71 22.64
C GLY A 248 19.54 -2.74 22.80
N VAL A 249 18.32 -3.25 22.98
CA VAL A 249 17.08 -2.44 22.99
C VAL A 249 17.11 -1.25 23.99
N PRO A 250 17.55 -1.40 25.26
CA PRO A 250 17.61 -0.28 26.20
C PRO A 250 18.80 0.67 26.00
N THR A 251 19.73 0.36 25.10
CA THR A 251 20.99 1.13 24.92
C THR A 251 21.11 1.82 23.56
N PHE A 252 20.33 1.40 22.57
CA PHE A 252 20.40 1.96 21.22
C PHE A 252 19.74 3.36 21.12
N GLU A 253 20.57 4.39 20.85
CA GLU A 253 20.12 5.74 20.51
C GLU A 253 19.94 5.89 18.99
N GLY A 254 18.77 5.50 18.47
CA GLY A 254 18.48 5.63 17.03
C GLY A 254 17.06 5.21 16.67
N MET A 255 16.80 5.06 15.37
CA MET A 255 15.50 4.68 14.82
C MET A 255 15.49 3.21 14.40
N TYR A 256 14.45 2.46 14.78
CA TYR A 256 14.29 1.06 14.38
C TYR A 256 12.82 0.60 14.47
N PHE A 257 12.54 -0.52 13.81
CA PHE A 257 11.26 -1.21 13.93
C PHE A 257 11.37 -2.30 14.99
N MET A 258 10.37 -2.39 15.87
CA MET A 258 10.29 -3.41 16.91
C MET A 258 9.10 -4.33 16.61
N ASN A 259 9.40 -5.58 16.26
CA ASN A 259 8.46 -6.58 15.76
C ASN A 259 8.27 -7.78 16.71
N GLY A 260 8.25 -7.51 18.01
CA GLY A 260 8.03 -8.50 19.07
C GLY A 260 9.22 -8.66 20.02
N TRP A 261 8.98 -9.42 21.10
CA TRP A 261 10.01 -9.86 22.04
C TRP A 261 10.38 -11.31 21.76
N HIS A 262 11.68 -11.62 21.78
CA HIS A 262 12.19 -12.94 21.45
C HIS A 262 12.94 -13.50 22.66
N GLY A 263 12.22 -14.30 23.45
CA GLY A 263 12.73 -14.95 24.66
C GLY A 263 12.24 -14.32 25.96
N LYS A 264 12.36 -15.09 27.05
CA LYS A 264 11.89 -14.72 28.39
C LYS A 264 12.64 -13.51 28.97
N ASP A 265 13.93 -13.39 28.67
CA ASP A 265 14.83 -12.39 29.25
C ASP A 265 15.07 -11.22 28.26
N ALA A 266 14.11 -10.93 27.37
CA ALA A 266 14.21 -9.84 26.39
C ALA A 266 14.20 -8.47 27.10
N ALA A 267 15.12 -7.58 26.74
CA ALA A 267 15.26 -6.31 27.43
C ALA A 267 14.30 -5.23 26.93
N PHE A 268 13.65 -4.57 27.88
CA PHE A 268 12.64 -3.54 27.66
C PHE A 268 12.64 -2.57 28.87
N PRO A 269 12.27 -1.28 28.75
CA PRO A 269 11.89 -0.56 27.52
C PRO A 269 13.08 -0.17 26.63
N PRO A 270 12.80 0.29 25.39
CA PRO A 270 13.76 1.00 24.55
C PRO A 270 14.41 2.19 25.26
N HIS A 271 15.60 2.57 24.81
CA HIS A 271 16.26 3.78 25.29
C HIS A 271 15.38 5.03 25.10
N SER A 272 15.43 5.99 26.03
CA SER A 272 14.56 7.19 26.03
C SER A 272 14.75 8.15 24.85
N LYS A 273 15.84 8.00 24.08
CA LYS A 273 16.10 8.73 22.82
C LYS A 273 15.82 7.90 21.56
N ALA A 274 15.39 6.64 21.70
CA ALA A 274 15.09 5.79 20.55
C ALA A 274 13.79 6.25 19.86
N LYS A 275 13.78 6.20 18.53
CA LYS A 275 12.59 6.45 17.70
C LYS A 275 12.07 5.10 17.21
N VAL A 276 11.17 4.49 17.97
CA VAL A 276 10.73 3.10 17.74
C VAL A 276 9.42 3.07 16.97
N VAL A 277 9.32 2.22 15.95
CA VAL A 277 8.04 1.86 15.32
C VAL A 277 7.62 0.49 15.84
N MET A 278 6.61 0.44 16.72
CA MET A 278 6.07 -0.80 17.28
C MET A 278 4.99 -1.37 16.37
N THR A 279 5.36 -2.37 15.59
CA THR A 279 4.48 -2.98 14.59
C THR A 279 4.89 -4.43 14.35
N SER A 280 3.96 -5.30 14.00
CA SER A 280 4.15 -6.76 14.00
C SER A 280 4.57 -7.33 15.36
N MET A 281 4.21 -6.68 16.46
CA MET A 281 4.46 -7.15 17.81
C MET A 281 3.79 -8.50 18.04
N HIS A 282 4.55 -9.46 18.55
CA HIS A 282 4.03 -10.74 19.04
C HIS A 282 4.20 -10.83 20.55
N VAL A 283 3.17 -11.31 21.24
CA VAL A 283 3.16 -11.55 22.68
C VAL A 283 2.73 -12.99 22.97
N ASP A 284 3.68 -13.78 23.45
CA ASP A 284 3.48 -15.16 23.88
C ASP A 284 3.37 -15.26 25.42
N ASP A 285 3.13 -16.47 25.95
CA ASP A 285 3.04 -16.68 27.40
C ASP A 285 4.34 -16.34 28.16
N ASN A 286 5.49 -16.35 27.49
CA ASN A 286 6.76 -15.96 28.10
C ASN A 286 6.93 -14.45 28.22
N THR A 287 6.38 -13.67 27.28
CA THR A 287 6.60 -12.22 27.13
C THR A 287 5.43 -11.36 27.64
N LYS A 288 4.26 -11.95 27.93
CA LYS A 288 3.11 -11.28 28.58
C LYS A 288 3.44 -10.48 29.85
N HIS A 289 4.51 -10.82 30.57
CA HIS A 289 4.92 -10.09 31.78
C HIS A 289 5.45 -8.69 31.44
N LEU A 290 6.21 -8.53 30.34
CA LEU A 290 6.77 -7.26 29.89
C LEU A 290 5.67 -6.22 29.58
N VAL A 291 4.56 -6.66 28.97
CA VAL A 291 3.40 -5.76 28.72
C VAL A 291 2.83 -5.23 30.04
N LYS A 292 2.68 -6.10 31.05
CA LYS A 292 2.11 -5.76 32.36
C LYS A 292 3.04 -4.91 33.22
N GLU A 293 4.34 -5.15 33.15
CA GLU A 293 5.35 -4.42 33.91
C GLU A 293 5.61 -3.02 33.34
N HIS A 294 5.24 -2.79 32.07
CA HIS A 294 5.54 -1.54 31.36
C HIS A 294 4.33 -0.85 30.71
N VAL A 295 3.11 -1.06 31.23
CA VAL A 295 1.86 -0.43 30.72
C VAL A 295 2.00 1.09 30.52
N GLU A 296 2.59 1.80 31.48
CA GLU A 296 2.79 3.26 31.40
C GLU A 296 3.68 3.68 30.22
N TYR A 297 4.68 2.86 29.87
CA TYR A 297 5.50 3.12 28.68
C TYR A 297 4.65 3.01 27.40
N PHE A 298 3.79 1.99 27.29
CA PHE A 298 2.91 1.84 26.13
C PHE A 298 1.86 2.94 26.02
N LYS A 299 1.34 3.44 27.15
CA LYS A 299 0.41 4.57 27.16
C LYS A 299 1.08 5.87 26.72
N ILE A 300 2.34 6.10 27.11
CA ILE A 300 3.16 7.19 26.57
C ILE A 300 3.38 6.99 25.06
N TYR A 301 3.74 5.78 24.63
CA TYR A 301 3.90 5.44 23.21
C TYR A 301 2.61 5.71 22.41
N ASN A 302 1.44 5.30 22.91
CA ASN A 302 0.17 5.53 22.21
C ASN A 302 -0.15 7.01 22.05
N ARG A 303 0.12 7.82 23.07
CA ARG A 303 -0.05 9.29 22.99
C ARG A 303 0.87 9.93 21.96
N ASP A 304 2.12 9.47 21.87
CA ASP A 304 3.18 10.13 21.09
C ASP A 304 3.33 9.58 19.66
N HIS A 305 2.90 8.33 19.42
CA HIS A 305 3.11 7.58 18.17
C HIS A 305 1.88 6.79 17.67
N GLY A 306 0.79 6.73 18.45
CA GLY A 306 -0.41 5.99 18.11
C GLY A 306 -0.39 4.49 18.48
N PRO A 307 -1.36 3.71 18.00
CA PRO A 307 -1.61 2.34 18.47
C PRO A 307 -0.46 1.38 18.13
N VAL A 308 -0.24 0.39 18.99
CA VAL A 308 0.78 -0.65 18.82
C VAL A 308 0.32 -1.68 17.78
N GLY A 309 1.11 -1.89 16.74
CA GLY A 309 0.81 -2.91 15.73
C GLY A 309 1.10 -4.32 16.26
N SER A 310 0.04 -5.12 16.36
CA SER A 310 0.06 -6.53 16.76
C SER A 310 0.11 -7.45 15.54
N VAL A 311 0.81 -8.58 15.63
CA VAL A 311 0.91 -9.57 14.55
C VAL A 311 -0.34 -10.45 14.44
N ASP A 312 -1.04 -10.63 15.56
CA ASP A 312 -2.17 -11.56 15.71
C ASP A 312 -3.22 -11.05 16.71
N GLY A 313 -4.41 -11.64 16.66
CA GLY A 313 -5.53 -11.23 17.51
C GLY A 313 -5.38 -11.58 19.00
N LEU A 314 -4.48 -12.50 19.39
CA LEU A 314 -4.21 -12.78 20.81
C LEU A 314 -3.30 -11.69 21.40
N THR A 315 -2.34 -11.21 20.61
CA THR A 315 -1.46 -10.10 20.98
C THR A 315 -2.26 -8.79 21.09
N ASP A 316 -3.14 -8.51 20.13
CA ASP A 316 -4.08 -7.36 20.17
C ASP A 316 -4.98 -7.44 21.43
N GLN A 317 -5.52 -8.62 21.75
CA GLN A 317 -6.28 -8.83 22.99
C GLN A 317 -5.45 -8.53 24.24
N VAL A 318 -4.19 -9.01 24.32
CA VAL A 318 -3.32 -8.75 25.49
C VAL A 318 -3.07 -7.25 25.69
N PHE A 319 -2.81 -6.49 24.63
CA PHE A 319 -2.65 -5.03 24.75
C PHE A 319 -3.95 -4.36 25.24
N ARG A 320 -5.10 -4.68 24.61
CA ARG A 320 -6.40 -4.08 24.99
C ARG A 320 -6.84 -4.42 26.41
N GLU A 321 -6.59 -5.64 26.89
CA GLU A 321 -6.86 -6.05 28.28
C GLU A 321 -6.04 -5.25 29.32
N ASN A 322 -4.95 -4.59 28.90
CA ASN A 322 -4.12 -3.73 29.73
C ASN A 322 -4.30 -2.23 29.40
N ASP A 323 -5.37 -1.85 28.71
CA ASP A 323 -5.70 -0.45 28.35
C ASP A 323 -4.61 0.20 27.47
N ILE A 324 -4.06 -0.59 26.53
CA ILE A 324 -3.07 -0.17 25.53
C ILE A 324 -3.74 -0.21 24.15
N GLU A 325 -3.70 0.91 23.43
CA GLU A 325 -4.25 0.98 22.07
C GLU A 325 -3.41 0.13 21.12
N SER A 326 -4.08 -0.70 20.32
CA SER A 326 -3.43 -1.66 19.42
C SER A 326 -4.25 -1.91 18.16
N TYR A 327 -3.56 -2.35 17.10
CA TYR A 327 -4.17 -2.72 15.82
C TYR A 327 -3.61 -4.03 15.27
N PHE A 328 -4.39 -4.71 14.43
CA PHE A 328 -3.85 -5.82 13.65
C PHE A 328 -2.98 -5.27 12.51
N SER A 329 -1.66 -5.43 12.66
CA SER A 329 -0.63 -5.00 11.70
C SER A 329 -0.10 -6.12 10.80
N SER A 330 -0.39 -7.38 11.13
CA SER A 330 0.26 -8.56 10.53
C SER A 330 1.80 -8.53 10.70
N VAL A 331 2.55 -9.25 9.89
CA VAL A 331 4.03 -9.26 9.85
C VAL A 331 4.59 -8.25 8.83
N LEU A 332 5.74 -7.63 9.12
CA LEU A 332 6.44 -6.73 8.19
C LEU A 332 6.74 -7.38 6.82
N THR A 333 6.94 -8.70 6.75
CA THR A 333 7.18 -9.40 5.48
C THR A 333 5.99 -9.35 4.51
N MET A 334 4.80 -8.95 4.98
CA MET A 334 3.60 -8.69 4.18
C MET A 334 3.76 -7.53 3.17
N THR A 335 4.68 -6.59 3.40
CA THR A 335 4.84 -5.41 2.54
C THR A 335 6.03 -5.50 1.58
N LEU A 336 6.88 -6.51 1.75
CA LEU A 336 7.99 -6.82 0.86
C LEU A 336 7.51 -7.08 -0.57
N ASN A 337 8.12 -6.36 -1.52
CA ASN A 337 7.84 -6.46 -2.94
C ASN A 337 9.14 -6.83 -3.69
N PHE A 338 9.34 -8.11 -3.98
CA PHE A 338 10.41 -8.58 -4.83
C PHE A 338 10.03 -8.47 -6.32
N PRO A 339 11.00 -8.43 -7.24
CA PRO A 339 10.74 -8.48 -8.67
C PRO A 339 9.94 -9.72 -9.06
N GLU A 340 8.91 -9.53 -9.89
CA GLU A 340 8.14 -10.66 -10.40
C GLU A 340 9.00 -11.51 -11.35
N PRO A 341 9.06 -12.84 -11.17
CA PRO A 341 9.71 -13.71 -12.14
C PRO A 341 8.90 -13.72 -13.44
N LYS A 342 9.59 -13.82 -14.58
CA LYS A 342 8.97 -13.90 -15.91
C LYS A 342 7.99 -15.07 -16.06
N VAL A 343 8.23 -16.14 -15.31
CA VAL A 343 7.38 -17.33 -15.22
C VAL A 343 7.34 -17.74 -13.75
N ARG A 344 6.15 -17.86 -13.17
CA ARG A 344 5.93 -18.53 -11.89
C ARG A 344 5.59 -20.00 -12.19
N ASN A 345 6.45 -20.93 -11.82
CA ASN A 345 6.23 -22.37 -11.99
C ASN A 345 6.86 -23.24 -10.88
N GLN A 346 7.45 -22.63 -9.85
CA GLN A 346 8.06 -23.36 -8.75
C GLN A 346 7.02 -23.64 -7.65
N VAL A 347 7.02 -24.88 -7.17
CA VAL A 347 6.39 -25.28 -5.91
C VAL A 347 7.49 -25.31 -4.86
N ILE A 348 7.31 -24.59 -3.76
CA ILE A 348 8.27 -24.57 -2.64
C ILE A 348 7.60 -25.19 -1.41
N ILE A 349 8.27 -26.12 -0.76
CA ILE A 349 7.90 -26.64 0.56
C ILE A 349 8.88 -26.05 1.57
N VAL A 350 8.35 -25.30 2.54
CA VAL A 350 9.15 -24.67 3.61
C VAL A 350 8.96 -25.44 4.91
N ASP A 351 10.07 -25.77 5.57
CA ASP A 351 10.13 -26.54 6.84
C ASP A 351 9.48 -27.92 6.79
N TRP A 352 9.74 -28.66 5.70
CA TRP A 352 9.26 -30.04 5.53
C TRP A 352 9.54 -30.93 6.74
N ASP A 353 10.74 -30.88 7.32
CA ASP A 353 11.11 -31.74 8.47
C ASP A 353 10.27 -31.44 9.73
N GLU A 354 9.81 -30.19 9.90
CA GLU A 354 8.87 -29.84 10.95
C GLU A 354 7.43 -30.27 10.63
N GLY A 355 7.08 -30.37 9.35
CA GLY A 355 5.75 -30.73 8.85
C GLY A 355 5.50 -32.24 8.65
N ALA A 356 6.55 -33.01 8.35
CA ALA A 356 6.49 -34.45 8.08
C ALA A 356 6.14 -35.29 9.32
N LYS A 357 6.32 -34.72 10.52
CA LYS A 357 5.86 -35.32 11.78
C LYS A 357 4.34 -35.33 11.94
N TYR A 358 3.62 -34.58 11.10
CA TYR A 358 2.17 -34.61 11.00
C TYR A 358 1.77 -35.36 9.73
N ASP A 359 0.76 -36.22 9.83
CA ASP A 359 0.21 -36.96 8.68
C ASP A 359 -0.51 -35.95 7.75
N ASN A 360 0.27 -35.40 6.81
CA ASN A 360 -0.11 -34.24 5.99
C ASN A 360 -0.69 -34.62 4.62
N LYS A 361 -0.58 -35.90 4.24
CA LYS A 361 -1.06 -36.50 2.99
C LYS A 361 -0.59 -35.81 1.71
N ILE A 362 0.50 -35.03 1.73
CA ILE A 362 1.01 -34.37 0.52
C ILE A 362 1.43 -35.44 -0.50
N PRO A 363 0.86 -35.44 -1.73
CA PRO A 363 1.16 -36.42 -2.77
C PRO A 363 2.64 -36.49 -3.15
N GLN A 364 3.11 -37.70 -3.47
CA GLN A 364 4.52 -37.96 -3.77
C GLN A 364 5.03 -37.20 -5.00
N ASP A 365 4.20 -36.99 -6.03
CA ASP A 365 4.57 -36.21 -7.21
C ASP A 365 4.87 -34.73 -6.89
N ILE A 366 4.22 -34.18 -5.86
CA ILE A 366 4.46 -32.84 -5.36
C ILE A 366 5.77 -32.82 -4.57
N LEU A 367 6.02 -33.83 -3.74
CA LEU A 367 7.29 -33.97 -3.01
C LEU A 367 8.48 -34.11 -3.96
N ASP A 368 8.37 -34.95 -4.99
CA ASP A 368 9.47 -35.24 -5.93
C ASP A 368 9.92 -34.03 -6.77
N ARG A 369 9.04 -33.02 -6.95
CA ARG A 369 9.32 -31.82 -7.75
C ARG A 369 9.42 -30.51 -6.95
N ALA A 370 9.17 -30.55 -5.65
CA ALA A 370 9.24 -29.36 -4.82
C ALA A 370 10.68 -28.91 -4.58
N HIS A 371 10.89 -27.60 -4.50
CA HIS A 371 12.11 -27.05 -3.91
C HIS A 371 11.92 -26.95 -2.39
N TYR A 372 12.85 -27.55 -1.65
CA TYR A 372 12.81 -27.58 -0.19
C TYR A 372 13.62 -26.44 0.41
N VAL A 373 13.03 -25.74 1.38
CA VAL A 373 13.67 -24.66 2.12
C VAL A 373 13.49 -24.90 3.62
N ARG A 374 14.53 -24.64 4.41
CA ARG A 374 14.49 -24.71 5.88
C ARG A 374 14.72 -23.32 6.47
N THR A 375 13.87 -22.90 7.40
CA THR A 375 14.02 -21.67 8.19
C THR A 375 14.61 -21.97 9.57
N LYS A 376 14.52 -23.21 10.04
CA LYS A 376 15.21 -23.68 11.24
C LYS A 376 16.59 -24.21 10.90
N LEU A 377 17.62 -23.61 11.50
CA LEU A 377 19.03 -23.94 11.32
C LEU A 377 19.68 -24.30 12.67
N ASP A 378 20.70 -25.15 12.66
CA ASP A 378 21.47 -25.43 13.88
C ASP A 378 22.39 -24.24 14.21
N LYS A 379 22.56 -23.91 15.50
CA LYS A 379 23.31 -22.72 15.96
C LYS A 379 24.76 -22.62 15.45
N GLU A 380 25.33 -23.74 15.04
CA GLU A 380 26.71 -23.88 14.56
C GLU A 380 26.84 -23.67 13.04
N GLU A 381 25.73 -23.56 12.30
CA GLU A 381 25.74 -23.48 10.83
C GLU A 381 26.15 -22.09 10.31
N LEU A 382 25.76 -20.99 10.96
CA LEU A 382 25.94 -19.62 10.43
C LEU A 382 26.14 -18.55 11.52
N ASP A 383 27.11 -17.65 11.31
CA ASP A 383 27.21 -16.37 12.03
C ASP A 383 26.09 -15.39 11.63
N SER A 384 25.98 -14.25 12.33
CA SER A 384 24.88 -13.28 12.11
C SER A 384 24.76 -12.79 10.67
N GLN A 385 25.86 -12.32 10.05
CA GLN A 385 25.84 -11.81 8.68
C GLN A 385 25.46 -12.93 7.70
N SER A 386 25.93 -14.15 7.97
CA SER A 386 25.61 -15.33 7.19
C SER A 386 24.14 -15.75 7.35
N ARG A 387 23.54 -15.61 8.54
CA ARG A 387 22.09 -15.82 8.76
C ARG A 387 21.26 -14.77 8.03
N PHE A 388 21.62 -13.49 8.09
CA PHE A 388 20.95 -12.43 7.31
C PHE A 388 21.05 -12.68 5.79
N LYS A 389 22.22 -13.12 5.29
CA LYS A 389 22.37 -13.51 3.87
C LYS A 389 21.46 -14.68 3.50
N TYR A 390 21.40 -15.69 4.35
CA TYR A 390 20.55 -16.87 4.13
C TYR A 390 19.06 -16.52 4.21
N ALA A 391 18.64 -15.71 5.18
CA ALA A 391 17.28 -15.18 5.29
C ALA A 391 16.87 -14.48 3.99
N TYR A 392 17.72 -13.58 3.49
CA TYR A 392 17.49 -12.87 2.24
C TYR A 392 17.34 -13.82 1.03
N ASP A 393 18.20 -14.84 0.92
CA ASP A 393 18.11 -15.84 -0.16
C ASP A 393 16.83 -16.69 -0.07
N VAL A 394 16.42 -17.07 1.13
CA VAL A 394 15.15 -17.76 1.39
C VAL A 394 13.96 -16.88 0.99
N MET A 395 13.96 -15.60 1.38
CA MET A 395 12.89 -14.67 1.03
C MET A 395 12.78 -14.52 -0.49
N ARG A 396 13.93 -14.38 -1.17
CA ARG A 396 14.01 -14.31 -2.64
C ARG A 396 13.53 -15.60 -3.32
N ALA A 397 13.76 -16.78 -2.73
CA ALA A 397 13.23 -18.04 -3.25
C ALA A 397 11.70 -18.09 -3.10
N ILE A 398 11.19 -17.85 -1.89
CA ILE A 398 9.74 -17.81 -1.58
C ILE A 398 9.01 -16.84 -2.51
N ALA A 399 9.54 -15.63 -2.73
CA ALA A 399 8.90 -14.62 -3.56
C ALA A 399 8.81 -14.97 -5.06
N GLN A 400 9.66 -15.88 -5.54
CA GLN A 400 9.63 -16.37 -6.94
C GLN A 400 8.69 -17.58 -7.14
N ALA A 401 8.18 -18.17 -6.05
CA ALA A 401 7.27 -19.31 -6.14
C ALA A 401 5.97 -18.97 -6.91
N LYS A 402 5.31 -20.01 -7.42
CA LYS A 402 3.89 -19.96 -7.75
C LYS A 402 3.04 -20.51 -6.61
N VAL A 403 3.52 -21.57 -5.96
CA VAL A 403 2.84 -22.23 -4.85
C VAL A 403 3.84 -22.40 -3.71
N VAL A 404 3.43 -22.03 -2.50
CA VAL A 404 4.18 -22.27 -1.27
C VAL A 404 3.34 -23.15 -0.36
N ILE A 405 3.91 -24.28 0.07
CA ILE A 405 3.35 -25.17 1.07
C ILE A 405 4.17 -24.95 2.35
N CYS A 406 3.54 -24.51 3.42
CA CYS A 406 4.26 -24.12 4.64
C CYS A 406 3.42 -24.35 5.92
N PHE A 407 4.11 -24.28 7.06
CA PHE A 407 3.56 -24.59 8.39
C PHE A 407 3.57 -23.38 9.35
N LYS A 408 4.21 -22.26 8.96
CA LYS A 408 4.47 -21.07 9.79
C LYS A 408 3.88 -19.79 9.20
N ALA A 409 3.59 -18.82 10.05
CA ALA A 409 2.91 -17.58 9.68
C ALA A 409 3.76 -16.67 8.78
N GLN A 410 5.01 -16.40 9.15
CA GLN A 410 5.88 -15.43 8.49
C GLN A 410 6.09 -15.78 7.01
N THR A 411 6.41 -17.04 6.72
CA THR A 411 6.51 -17.62 5.37
C THR A 411 5.21 -17.45 4.58
N ALA A 412 4.05 -17.73 5.18
CA ALA A 412 2.76 -17.65 4.51
C ALA A 412 2.43 -16.22 4.04
N TYR A 413 2.61 -15.22 4.91
CA TYR A 413 2.41 -13.81 4.55
C TYR A 413 3.40 -13.33 3.48
N LEU A 414 4.68 -13.69 3.58
CA LEU A 414 5.71 -13.32 2.60
C LEU A 414 5.39 -13.87 1.20
N ALA A 415 4.97 -15.14 1.13
CA ALA A 415 4.59 -15.80 -0.11
C ALA A 415 3.37 -15.12 -0.76
N MET A 416 2.31 -14.88 0.03
CA MET A 416 1.12 -14.18 -0.43
C MET A 416 1.42 -12.75 -0.89
N ALA A 417 2.24 -12.00 -0.13
CA ALA A 417 2.66 -10.63 -0.46
C ALA A 417 3.36 -10.51 -1.82
N ASN A 418 4.04 -11.58 -2.24
CA ASN A 418 4.73 -11.66 -3.51
C ASN A 418 3.94 -12.41 -4.60
N GLY A 419 2.64 -12.67 -4.36
CA GLY A 419 1.70 -13.21 -5.35
C GLY A 419 1.73 -14.72 -5.54
N ALA A 420 2.34 -15.48 -4.62
CA ALA A 420 2.25 -16.94 -4.62
C ALA A 420 0.96 -17.42 -3.92
N SER A 421 0.37 -18.51 -4.40
CA SER A 421 -0.72 -19.21 -3.72
C SER A 421 -0.15 -20.03 -2.57
N VAL A 422 -0.76 -19.94 -1.39
CA VAL A 422 -0.22 -20.50 -0.14
C VAL A 422 -1.14 -21.57 0.39
N ILE A 423 -0.64 -22.80 0.48
CA ILE A 423 -1.29 -23.90 1.19
C ILE A 423 -0.66 -23.98 2.59
N LEU A 424 -1.37 -23.43 3.56
CA LEU A 424 -1.01 -23.52 4.98
C LEU A 424 -1.42 -24.90 5.51
N VAL A 425 -0.47 -25.67 6.02
CA VAL A 425 -0.68 -27.05 6.47
C VAL A 425 -0.65 -27.13 8.00
N GLY A 426 -1.73 -27.62 8.60
CA GLY A 426 -1.84 -27.82 10.05
C GLY A 426 -3.28 -27.69 10.57
N ASP A 427 -3.51 -28.06 11.82
CA ASP A 427 -4.75 -27.77 12.53
C ASP A 427 -4.65 -26.46 13.31
N LEU A 428 -5.73 -25.69 13.42
CA LEU A 428 -5.75 -24.36 14.05
C LEU A 428 -5.32 -24.38 15.53
N TYR A 429 -5.52 -25.50 16.22
CA TYR A 429 -5.06 -25.71 17.60
C TYR A 429 -3.56 -26.02 17.73
N SER A 430 -2.89 -26.30 16.61
CA SER A 430 -1.45 -26.65 16.52
C SER A 430 -0.62 -25.64 15.72
N LEU A 431 -1.29 -24.78 14.96
CA LEU A 431 -0.67 -23.70 14.19
C LEU A 431 -0.27 -22.56 15.11
N ASP A 432 0.84 -21.91 14.73
CA ASP A 432 1.41 -20.73 15.36
C ASP A 432 0.34 -19.70 15.78
N GLY A 433 0.41 -19.22 17.02
CA GLY A 433 -0.50 -18.18 17.55
C GLY A 433 -0.54 -16.92 16.69
N ARG A 434 0.54 -16.66 15.92
CA ARG A 434 0.64 -15.57 14.92
C ARG A 434 -0.38 -15.68 13.77
N LEU A 435 -1.12 -16.78 13.67
CA LEU A 435 -2.20 -17.01 12.70
C LEU A 435 -3.62 -16.74 13.27
N HIS A 436 -3.73 -16.38 14.56
CA HIS A 436 -5.01 -16.11 15.19
C HIS A 436 -5.68 -14.85 14.59
N GLY A 437 -6.88 -15.04 14.05
CA GLY A 437 -7.63 -14.01 13.32
C GLY A 437 -7.35 -13.95 11.81
N SER A 438 -6.23 -14.51 11.33
CA SER A 438 -5.75 -14.32 9.95
C SER A 438 -5.68 -15.60 9.10
N ALA A 439 -5.71 -16.79 9.71
CA ALA A 439 -5.63 -18.08 9.00
C ALA A 439 -6.69 -18.29 7.90
N HIS A 440 -7.78 -17.51 7.91
CA HIS A 440 -8.81 -17.52 6.87
C HIS A 440 -8.33 -16.94 5.52
N MET A 441 -7.20 -16.22 5.50
CA MET A 441 -6.68 -15.59 4.29
C MET A 441 -5.97 -16.57 3.34
N PHE A 442 -5.54 -17.74 3.83
CA PHE A 442 -4.76 -18.73 3.09
C PHE A 442 -5.59 -19.95 2.68
N HIS A 443 -5.14 -20.69 1.67
CA HIS A 443 -5.64 -22.06 1.45
C HIS A 443 -5.18 -22.94 2.61
N ARG A 444 -6.00 -23.91 3.05
CA ARG A 444 -5.71 -24.72 4.25
C ARG A 444 -5.76 -26.22 3.98
N GLN A 445 -4.71 -26.93 4.37
CA GLN A 445 -4.70 -28.39 4.43
C GLN A 445 -4.69 -28.86 5.89
N LYS A 446 -5.65 -29.71 6.25
CA LYS A 446 -5.69 -30.36 7.57
C LYS A 446 -4.70 -31.53 7.63
N THR A 447 -4.16 -31.78 8.82
CA THR A 447 -3.31 -32.93 9.15
C THR A 447 -4.08 -33.97 9.97
N GLY A 448 -3.72 -35.25 9.87
CA GLY A 448 -4.31 -36.35 10.63
C GLY A 448 -4.48 -37.63 9.82
N PRO A 449 -4.77 -38.77 10.49
CA PRO A 449 -4.87 -40.07 9.82
C PRO A 449 -6.01 -40.13 8.80
N ASP A 450 -7.15 -39.52 9.14
CA ASP A 450 -8.38 -39.50 8.34
C ASP A 450 -8.48 -38.30 7.37
N THR A 451 -7.43 -37.47 7.28
CA THR A 451 -7.47 -36.35 6.33
C THR A 451 -7.25 -36.84 4.90
N ILE A 452 -7.84 -36.12 3.97
CA ILE A 452 -7.56 -36.24 2.54
C ILE A 452 -6.86 -34.96 2.08
N TRP A 453 -6.01 -35.09 1.07
CA TRP A 453 -5.41 -33.97 0.38
C TRP A 453 -6.47 -33.29 -0.48
N ASN A 454 -6.75 -32.01 -0.23
CA ASN A 454 -7.90 -31.30 -0.82
C ASN A 454 -7.57 -30.56 -2.13
N TRP A 455 -6.32 -30.62 -2.58
CA TRP A 455 -5.80 -29.87 -3.71
C TRP A 455 -5.52 -30.85 -4.85
N PRO A 456 -6.33 -30.94 -5.92
CA PRO A 456 -6.07 -31.90 -6.99
C PRO A 456 -4.65 -31.74 -7.55
N ASP A 457 -4.03 -32.85 -7.98
CA ASP A 457 -2.66 -32.98 -8.47
C ASP A 457 -2.18 -31.67 -9.09
N ILE A 458 -1.25 -30.95 -8.40
CA ILE A 458 -1.04 -29.51 -8.65
C ILE A 458 -0.44 -29.29 -10.04
N ASN A 459 -1.30 -29.26 -11.05
CA ASN A 459 -1.10 -28.44 -12.21
C ASN A 459 -1.17 -27.01 -11.70
N ILE A 460 -0.08 -26.29 -11.89
CA ILE A 460 0.24 -25.13 -11.06
C ILE A 460 -0.73 -23.95 -11.34
N GLU A 461 -1.61 -24.10 -12.32
CA GLU A 461 -2.63 -23.15 -12.76
C GLU A 461 -3.93 -23.21 -11.92
N ASP A 462 -4.22 -24.33 -11.24
CA ASP A 462 -5.58 -24.63 -10.75
C ASP A 462 -5.88 -24.25 -9.28
N ILE A 463 -4.87 -23.93 -8.45
CA ILE A 463 -5.10 -23.54 -7.04
C ILE A 463 -5.86 -22.20 -6.91
N GLY A 464 -5.73 -21.32 -7.90
CA GLY A 464 -6.28 -19.98 -7.86
C GLY A 464 -5.57 -19.06 -6.84
N PRO A 465 -6.07 -17.82 -6.67
CA PRO A 465 -5.53 -16.87 -5.70
C PRO A 465 -5.94 -17.23 -4.26
N ASN A 466 -5.15 -16.76 -3.29
CA ASN A 466 -5.46 -16.93 -1.88
C ASN A 466 -6.82 -16.30 -1.51
N PRO A 467 -7.65 -16.94 -0.66
CA PRO A 467 -9.02 -16.48 -0.39
C PRO A 467 -9.09 -15.09 0.24
N GLY A 468 -8.13 -14.71 1.09
CA GLY A 468 -8.10 -13.39 1.74
C GLY A 468 -7.31 -12.31 1.01
N VAL A 469 -7.08 -12.44 -0.30
CA VAL A 469 -6.22 -11.51 -1.05
C VAL A 469 -6.66 -10.03 -0.95
N HIS A 470 -7.96 -9.75 -0.90
CA HIS A 470 -8.47 -8.39 -0.71
C HIS A 470 -8.33 -7.90 0.73
N VAL A 471 -8.43 -8.81 1.71
CA VAL A 471 -8.18 -8.54 3.14
C VAL A 471 -6.72 -8.16 3.35
N MET A 472 -5.80 -8.93 2.74
CA MET A 472 -4.35 -8.69 2.74
C MET A 472 -4.00 -7.31 2.17
N ASP A 473 -4.59 -6.91 1.04
CA ASP A 473 -4.34 -5.59 0.48
C ASP A 473 -4.90 -4.45 1.37
N ARG A 474 -5.99 -4.67 2.14
CA ARG A 474 -6.47 -3.70 3.14
C ARG A 474 -5.49 -3.56 4.31
N TYR A 475 -4.96 -4.66 4.85
CA TYR A 475 -3.94 -4.60 5.90
C TYR A 475 -2.66 -3.87 5.44
N ARG A 476 -2.21 -4.13 4.21
CA ARG A 476 -1.07 -3.43 3.58
C ARG A 476 -1.34 -1.94 3.43
N ALA A 477 -2.57 -1.56 3.05
CA ALA A 477 -2.98 -0.16 2.93
C ALA A 477 -3.02 0.56 4.29
N SER A 478 -3.60 -0.07 5.31
CA SER A 478 -3.61 0.46 6.69
C SER A 478 -2.21 0.67 7.25
N PHE A 479 -1.32 -0.31 7.03
CA PHE A 479 0.06 -0.25 7.49
C PHE A 479 0.82 0.93 6.86
N VAL A 480 0.68 1.16 5.54
CA VAL A 480 1.33 2.29 4.86
C VAL A 480 0.80 3.64 5.37
N GLN A 481 -0.51 3.78 5.61
CA GLN A 481 -1.07 5.00 6.20
C GLN A 481 -0.46 5.27 7.59
N HIS A 482 -0.44 4.27 8.47
CA HIS A 482 0.09 4.41 9.82
C HIS A 482 1.60 4.73 9.84
N LEU A 483 2.40 4.15 8.94
CA LEU A 483 3.81 4.55 8.79
C LEU A 483 3.98 6.01 8.36
N LYS A 484 3.10 6.48 7.44
CA LYS A 484 3.09 7.86 6.97
C LYS A 484 2.77 8.84 8.11
N GLU A 485 1.84 8.47 8.98
CA GLU A 485 1.44 9.22 10.17
C GLU A 485 2.54 9.28 11.25
N ILE A 486 3.27 8.18 11.50
CA ILE A 486 4.39 8.18 12.46
C ILE A 486 5.56 9.03 11.94
N ASN A 487 6.00 8.78 10.70
CA ASN A 487 7.16 9.47 10.13
C ASN A 487 7.21 9.35 8.60
N MET A 488 7.01 10.49 7.91
CA MET A 488 7.13 10.62 6.45
C MET A 488 8.42 10.04 5.88
N LEU A 489 9.52 10.00 6.63
CA LEU A 489 10.78 9.42 6.16
C LEU A 489 10.67 7.93 5.80
N HIS A 490 9.82 7.18 6.49
CA HIS A 490 9.54 5.77 6.17
C HIS A 490 8.77 5.63 4.87
N TYR A 491 7.78 6.49 4.67
CA TYR A 491 6.99 6.59 3.45
C TYR A 491 7.89 6.96 2.25
N ASP A 492 8.77 7.94 2.42
CA ASP A 492 9.72 8.39 1.40
C ASP A 492 10.71 7.28 1.01
N SER A 493 11.25 6.55 1.99
CA SER A 493 12.16 5.41 1.72
C SER A 493 11.47 4.30 0.92
N ALA A 494 10.19 4.03 1.21
CA ALA A 494 9.39 3.07 0.45
C ALA A 494 9.09 3.54 -0.98
N ASN A 495 8.71 4.82 -1.14
CA ASN A 495 8.48 5.43 -2.45
C ASN A 495 9.75 5.44 -3.32
N LEU A 496 10.91 5.76 -2.74
CA LEU A 496 12.20 5.84 -3.43
C LEU A 496 12.54 4.55 -4.20
N PHE A 497 12.17 3.38 -3.68
CA PHE A 497 12.44 2.08 -4.31
C PHE A 497 11.22 1.47 -5.03
N GLY A 498 10.18 2.26 -5.30
CA GLY A 498 9.03 1.82 -6.09
C GLY A 498 8.12 0.81 -5.37
N MET A 499 8.06 0.84 -4.04
CA MET A 499 6.99 0.15 -3.30
C MET A 499 5.63 0.81 -3.51
N LEU A 500 5.65 2.13 -3.68
CA LEU A 500 4.47 2.98 -3.79
C LEU A 500 4.33 3.48 -5.25
N PRO A 501 3.10 3.50 -5.81
CA PRO A 501 1.87 3.02 -5.19
C PRO A 501 1.85 1.50 -5.00
N LEU A 502 1.24 1.01 -3.90
CA LEU A 502 1.24 -0.41 -3.56
C LEU A 502 0.68 -1.26 -4.71
N LYS A 503 1.38 -2.34 -5.06
CA LYS A 503 0.80 -3.36 -5.95
C LYS A 503 -0.35 -4.07 -5.24
N ARG A 504 -1.60 -3.81 -5.65
CA ARG A 504 -2.79 -4.58 -5.30
C ARG A 504 -2.66 -6.03 -5.80
N LEU A 505 -2.69 -6.98 -4.88
CA LEU A 505 -2.67 -8.42 -5.15
C LEU A 505 -4.05 -8.90 -5.64
N GLY A 506 -5.12 -8.28 -5.12
CA GLY A 506 -6.51 -8.52 -5.50
C GLY A 506 -6.89 -7.97 -6.88
N LYS A 507 -5.96 -7.31 -7.61
CA LYS A 507 -6.28 -6.58 -8.84
C LYS A 507 -6.81 -7.52 -9.93
N ASN A 508 -7.96 -7.16 -10.49
CA ASN A 508 -8.73 -7.94 -11.49
C ASN A 508 -9.30 -9.27 -10.97
N LEU A 509 -9.16 -9.60 -9.70
CA LEU A 509 -9.85 -10.75 -9.09
C LEU A 509 -11.30 -10.35 -8.73
N PRO A 510 -12.26 -11.29 -8.75
CA PRO A 510 -13.62 -11.02 -8.28
C PRO A 510 -13.58 -10.60 -6.80
N SER A 511 -14.53 -9.75 -6.39
CA SER A 511 -14.74 -9.48 -4.97
C SER A 511 -15.38 -10.69 -4.28
N GLU A 512 -15.44 -10.68 -2.95
CA GLU A 512 -16.11 -11.71 -2.15
C GLU A 512 -17.65 -11.75 -2.33
N SER A 513 -18.20 -10.89 -3.20
CA SER A 513 -19.63 -10.86 -3.53
C SER A 513 -20.08 -12.12 -4.28
N LYS A 514 -21.27 -12.62 -3.91
CA LYS A 514 -21.95 -13.74 -4.59
C LYS A 514 -22.50 -13.39 -5.97
N TYR A 515 -22.61 -12.09 -6.28
CA TYR A 515 -23.21 -11.58 -7.50
C TYR A 515 -22.28 -10.55 -8.17
N PRO A 516 -22.39 -10.34 -9.50
CA PRO A 516 -21.74 -9.20 -10.15
C PRO A 516 -22.12 -7.89 -9.48
N THR A 517 -21.14 -7.03 -9.23
CA THR A 517 -21.32 -5.75 -8.54
C THR A 517 -20.96 -4.57 -9.44
N HIS A 518 -21.35 -3.36 -9.05
CA HIS A 518 -20.85 -2.16 -9.70
C HIS A 518 -19.35 -1.96 -9.50
N ASP A 519 -18.72 -1.34 -10.49
CA ASP A 519 -17.28 -1.21 -10.66
C ASP A 519 -16.85 0.24 -10.98
N PHE A 520 -17.81 1.17 -11.03
CA PHE A 520 -17.56 2.59 -11.27
C PHE A 520 -18.45 3.47 -10.38
N PHE A 521 -17.81 4.26 -9.53
CA PHE A 521 -18.43 5.14 -8.54
C PHE A 521 -17.97 6.58 -8.76
N GLN A 522 -18.91 7.51 -8.65
CA GLN A 522 -18.72 8.93 -8.89
C GLN A 522 -19.27 9.70 -7.68
N LEU A 523 -18.43 10.50 -7.04
CA LEU A 523 -18.80 11.40 -5.96
C LEU A 523 -18.51 12.84 -6.39
N VAL A 524 -19.17 13.82 -5.78
CA VAL A 524 -18.94 15.25 -6.07
C VAL A 524 -18.60 15.99 -4.79
N VAL A 525 -17.55 16.81 -4.81
CA VAL A 525 -17.19 17.72 -3.70
C VAL A 525 -17.07 19.13 -4.23
N THR A 526 -18.02 19.98 -3.83
CA THR A 526 -18.10 21.41 -4.19
C THR A 526 -17.70 22.33 -3.04
N THR A 527 -17.38 21.77 -1.87
CA THR A 527 -16.99 22.48 -0.65
C THR A 527 -15.46 22.55 -0.49
N ALA A 528 -14.97 23.47 0.35
CA ALA A 528 -13.53 23.70 0.53
C ALA A 528 -12.81 22.50 1.20
N PRO A 529 -11.49 22.28 0.98
CA PRO A 529 -10.76 21.09 1.47
C PRO A 529 -10.83 20.84 2.98
N GLU A 530 -11.04 21.88 3.78
CA GLU A 530 -11.18 21.83 5.23
C GLU A 530 -12.44 21.03 5.64
N THR A 531 -13.44 20.97 4.77
CA THR A 531 -14.69 20.21 4.97
C THR A 531 -14.52 18.70 4.77
N ILE A 532 -13.36 18.22 4.31
CA ILE A 532 -13.08 16.78 4.18
C ILE A 532 -12.86 16.19 5.59
N THR A 533 -13.95 15.69 6.17
CA THR A 533 -14.01 15.00 7.46
C THR A 533 -13.58 13.53 7.36
N HIS A 534 -13.46 12.86 8.51
CA HIS A 534 -13.23 11.42 8.55
C HIS A 534 -14.41 10.63 7.93
N ASN A 535 -15.65 11.07 8.11
CA ASN A 535 -16.84 10.42 7.51
C ASN A 535 -16.67 10.28 5.99
N ILE A 536 -16.22 11.33 5.30
CA ILE A 536 -16.02 11.33 3.84
C ILE A 536 -14.94 10.31 3.42
N MET A 537 -13.87 10.17 4.20
CA MET A 537 -12.87 9.11 3.98
C MET A 537 -13.50 7.73 4.16
N ARG A 538 -14.26 7.51 5.24
CA ARG A 538 -14.94 6.24 5.54
C ARG A 538 -15.95 5.84 4.46
N THR A 539 -16.67 6.81 3.88
CA THR A 539 -17.57 6.60 2.74
C THR A 539 -16.82 5.99 1.54
N ILE A 540 -15.63 6.52 1.20
CA ILE A 540 -14.81 6.01 0.09
C ILE A 540 -14.16 4.67 0.46
N GLU A 541 -13.73 4.49 1.71
CA GLU A 541 -13.22 3.21 2.22
C GLU A 541 -14.29 2.11 2.13
N ALA A 542 -15.55 2.41 2.44
CA ALA A 542 -16.65 1.45 2.30
C ALA A 542 -16.88 1.02 0.84
N ILE A 543 -16.75 1.93 -0.13
CA ILE A 543 -16.74 1.54 -1.55
C ILE A 543 -15.64 0.50 -1.79
N TYR A 544 -14.41 0.78 -1.39
CA TYR A 544 -13.29 -0.15 -1.61
C TYR A 544 -13.32 -1.42 -0.76
N PHE A 545 -14.05 -1.42 0.35
CA PHE A 545 -14.26 -2.60 1.18
C PHE A 545 -15.12 -3.63 0.44
N PHE A 546 -16.25 -3.20 -0.13
CA PHE A 546 -17.20 -4.05 -0.86
C PHE A 546 -16.90 -4.21 -2.36
N HIS A 547 -16.25 -3.21 -2.95
CA HIS A 547 -15.88 -3.12 -4.36
C HIS A 547 -14.36 -2.89 -4.53
N PRO A 548 -13.51 -3.84 -4.09
CA PRO A 548 -12.05 -3.68 -3.98
C PRO A 548 -11.28 -3.42 -5.29
N ASN A 549 -11.96 -3.46 -6.44
CA ASN A 549 -11.41 -3.20 -7.77
C ASN A 549 -12.18 -2.11 -8.54
N ALA A 550 -13.17 -1.45 -7.92
CA ALA A 550 -13.91 -0.37 -8.57
C ALA A 550 -13.00 0.83 -8.87
N LYS A 551 -13.36 1.58 -9.92
CA LYS A 551 -12.87 2.95 -10.11
C LYS A 551 -13.72 3.90 -9.28
N VAL A 552 -13.09 4.75 -8.48
CA VAL A 552 -13.76 5.84 -7.74
C VAL A 552 -13.25 7.17 -8.24
N VAL A 553 -14.15 8.05 -8.68
CA VAL A 553 -13.85 9.41 -9.13
C VAL A 553 -14.50 10.40 -8.18
N VAL A 554 -13.72 11.35 -7.66
CA VAL A 554 -14.23 12.53 -6.96
C VAL A 554 -14.15 13.72 -7.91
N HIS A 555 -15.31 14.20 -8.34
CA HIS A 555 -15.45 15.38 -9.18
C HIS A 555 -15.42 16.64 -8.31
N THR A 556 -14.42 17.52 -8.50
CA THR A 556 -14.20 18.67 -7.61
C THR A 556 -13.33 19.75 -8.24
N ASN A 557 -13.70 21.01 -8.03
CA ASN A 557 -12.90 22.19 -8.39
C ASN A 557 -12.29 22.89 -7.16
N THR A 558 -12.51 22.37 -5.96
CA THR A 558 -12.08 22.96 -4.69
C THR A 558 -10.91 22.22 -4.04
N ILE A 559 -10.71 20.94 -4.38
CA ILE A 559 -9.63 20.10 -3.85
C ILE A 559 -8.50 20.02 -4.89
N PRO A 560 -7.23 20.23 -4.51
CA PRO A 560 -6.11 20.06 -5.42
C PRO A 560 -5.96 18.59 -5.87
N SER A 561 -5.45 18.38 -7.08
CA SER A 561 -5.26 17.04 -7.66
C SER A 561 -4.08 16.25 -7.07
N ARG A 562 -3.29 16.91 -6.21
CA ARG A 562 -2.13 16.41 -5.45
C ARG A 562 -2.18 16.99 -4.04
N ASP A 563 -1.41 16.41 -3.13
CA ASP A 563 -1.28 16.82 -1.73
C ASP A 563 -2.64 16.89 -1.00
N SER A 564 -3.56 16.03 -1.44
CA SER A 564 -4.91 15.89 -0.91
C SER A 564 -4.98 14.75 0.11
N LYS A 565 -5.93 14.82 1.05
CA LYS A 565 -6.21 13.71 1.98
C LYS A 565 -6.58 12.40 1.26
N PHE A 566 -7.03 12.46 0.01
CA PHE A 566 -7.41 11.30 -0.77
C PHE A 566 -6.25 10.61 -1.49
N ASP A 567 -5.05 11.22 -1.57
CA ASP A 567 -3.95 10.61 -2.31
C ASP A 567 -3.53 9.25 -1.75
N ILE A 568 -3.75 8.99 -0.45
CA ILE A 568 -3.54 7.68 0.18
C ILE A 568 -4.24 6.52 -0.56
N PHE A 569 -5.41 6.73 -1.19
CA PHE A 569 -6.06 5.69 -1.98
C PHE A 569 -5.22 5.32 -3.22
N LYS A 570 -4.65 6.31 -3.91
CA LYS A 570 -3.74 6.10 -5.05
C LYS A 570 -2.44 5.45 -4.58
N GLU A 571 -1.85 5.97 -3.50
CA GLU A 571 -0.60 5.50 -2.89
C GLU A 571 -0.70 4.04 -2.40
N THR A 572 -1.89 3.60 -1.99
CA THR A 572 -2.16 2.20 -1.60
C THR A 572 -2.75 1.35 -2.73
N GLY A 573 -2.68 1.86 -3.97
CA GLY A 573 -2.91 1.10 -5.21
C GLY A 573 -4.37 0.99 -5.66
N TYR A 574 -5.31 1.65 -4.98
CA TYR A 574 -6.70 1.70 -5.40
C TYR A 574 -6.88 2.58 -6.65
N ASN A 575 -7.93 2.31 -7.42
CA ASN A 575 -8.23 3.02 -8.67
C ASN A 575 -8.99 4.32 -8.42
N PHE A 576 -8.31 5.25 -7.75
CA PHE A 576 -8.87 6.53 -7.31
C PHE A 576 -8.43 7.71 -8.19
N GLU A 577 -9.36 8.60 -8.53
CA GLU A 577 -9.09 9.79 -9.34
C GLU A 577 -9.79 11.03 -8.75
N ILE A 578 -9.08 12.16 -8.78
CA ILE A 578 -9.67 13.50 -8.54
C ILE A 578 -9.81 14.15 -9.91
N ALA A 579 -11.04 14.48 -10.29
CA ALA A 579 -11.37 15.03 -11.60
C ALA A 579 -11.90 16.47 -11.45
N PRO A 580 -11.16 17.50 -11.89
CA PRO A 580 -11.74 18.83 -12.08
C PRO A 580 -12.77 18.78 -13.22
N TYR A 581 -13.80 19.60 -13.11
CA TYR A 581 -14.88 19.67 -14.09
C TYR A 581 -15.11 21.11 -14.55
N ASP A 582 -15.46 21.27 -15.81
CA ASP A 582 -15.81 22.57 -16.38
C ASP A 582 -17.17 22.48 -17.08
N PHE A 583 -18.03 23.49 -16.86
CA PHE A 583 -19.38 23.48 -17.41
C PHE A 583 -19.39 23.68 -18.93
N GLU A 584 -18.45 24.44 -19.52
CA GLU A 584 -18.37 24.55 -20.98
C GLU A 584 -17.96 23.22 -21.61
N GLU A 585 -16.99 22.51 -21.03
CA GLU A 585 -16.61 21.16 -21.44
C GLU A 585 -17.75 20.15 -21.25
N ILE A 586 -18.52 20.23 -20.16
CA ILE A 586 -19.73 19.40 -19.97
C ILE A 586 -20.72 19.66 -21.12
N PHE A 587 -21.04 20.92 -21.43
CA PHE A 587 -22.01 21.26 -22.47
C PHE A 587 -21.54 20.92 -23.89
N LYS A 588 -20.23 20.94 -24.19
CA LYS A 588 -19.68 20.43 -25.46
C LYS A 588 -19.98 18.94 -25.69
N HIS A 589 -20.22 18.18 -24.62
CA HIS A 589 -20.51 16.76 -24.68
C HIS A 589 -21.99 16.40 -24.43
N ALA A 590 -22.78 17.27 -23.79
CA ALA A 590 -24.21 17.08 -23.54
C ALA A 590 -25.05 17.35 -24.80
N GLN A 591 -24.98 16.45 -25.80
CA GLN A 591 -25.61 16.62 -27.13
C GLN A 591 -27.15 16.77 -27.11
N PHE A 592 -27.81 16.41 -26.00
CA PHE A 592 -29.24 16.58 -25.81
C PHE A 592 -29.62 18.04 -25.47
N LEU A 593 -28.68 18.85 -24.99
CA LEU A 593 -28.92 20.27 -24.71
C LEU A 593 -28.71 21.12 -25.96
N THR A 594 -29.51 22.18 -26.11
CA THR A 594 -29.29 23.17 -27.16
C THR A 594 -28.04 24.00 -26.85
N HIS A 595 -27.33 24.44 -27.90
CA HIS A 595 -26.17 25.34 -27.70
C HIS A 595 -26.58 26.66 -27.02
N GLU A 596 -27.81 27.12 -27.25
CA GLU A 596 -28.34 28.36 -26.66
C GLU A 596 -28.54 28.26 -25.14
N ILE A 597 -29.12 27.16 -24.63
CA ILE A 597 -29.37 27.00 -23.20
C ILE A 597 -28.07 26.87 -22.40
N GLY A 598 -27.08 26.13 -22.92
CA GLY A 598 -25.76 26.02 -22.32
C GLY A 598 -25.04 27.37 -22.24
N GLN A 599 -25.06 28.16 -23.32
CA GLN A 599 -24.48 29.51 -23.33
C GLN A 599 -25.18 30.45 -22.34
N SER A 600 -26.52 30.40 -22.26
CA SER A 600 -27.28 31.18 -21.28
C SER A 600 -26.96 30.79 -19.83
N PHE A 601 -26.76 29.50 -19.56
CA PHE A 601 -26.32 29.04 -18.24
C PHE A 601 -24.92 29.58 -17.90
N ILE A 602 -23.95 29.46 -18.80
CA ILE A 602 -22.57 29.96 -18.57
C ILE A 602 -22.58 31.47 -18.28
N GLN A 603 -23.39 32.25 -19.00
CA GLN A 603 -23.54 33.69 -18.74
C GLN A 603 -24.14 34.00 -17.35
N LYS A 604 -25.04 33.15 -16.85
CA LYS A 604 -25.65 33.31 -15.51
C LYS A 604 -24.84 32.68 -14.37
N LEU A 605 -23.92 31.75 -14.66
CA LEU A 605 -23.14 31.02 -13.65
C LEU A 605 -22.45 31.93 -12.59
N PRO A 606 -21.88 33.12 -12.93
CA PRO A 606 -21.32 34.04 -11.94
C PRO A 606 -22.35 34.68 -10.99
N GLU A 607 -23.63 34.71 -11.37
CA GLU A 607 -24.73 35.13 -10.50
C GLU A 607 -25.21 33.96 -9.63
N LEU A 608 -25.39 32.77 -10.23
CA LEU A 608 -25.83 31.56 -9.53
C LEU A 608 -24.86 31.18 -8.39
N LYS A 609 -23.55 31.30 -8.64
CA LYS A 609 -22.45 31.08 -7.66
C LYS A 609 -22.50 31.99 -6.42
N LYS A 610 -23.32 33.04 -6.41
CA LYS A 610 -23.52 33.92 -5.23
C LYS A 610 -24.60 33.41 -4.27
N ASN A 611 -25.34 32.35 -4.63
CA ASN A 611 -26.33 31.75 -3.73
C ASN A 611 -25.63 30.95 -2.62
N GLN A 612 -26.06 31.14 -1.37
CA GLN A 612 -25.65 30.33 -0.22
C GLN A 612 -25.87 28.82 -0.41
N HIS A 613 -26.84 28.41 -1.23
CA HIS A 613 -27.13 27.01 -1.55
C HIS A 613 -26.46 26.52 -2.84
N TRP A 614 -25.61 27.35 -3.49
CA TRP A 614 -25.01 26.98 -4.77
C TRP A 614 -24.16 25.69 -4.69
N TYR A 615 -23.50 25.41 -3.57
CA TYR A 615 -22.69 24.20 -3.41
C TYR A 615 -23.49 22.90 -3.61
N THR A 616 -24.73 22.84 -3.14
CA THR A 616 -25.62 21.67 -3.32
C THR A 616 -26.23 21.64 -4.72
N HIS A 617 -26.60 22.80 -5.26
CA HIS A 617 -27.08 22.94 -6.64
C HIS A 617 -26.03 22.50 -7.68
N GLU A 618 -24.77 22.90 -7.48
CA GLU A 618 -23.64 22.49 -8.29
C GLU A 618 -23.37 20.98 -8.16
N ALA A 619 -23.45 20.44 -6.94
CA ALA A 619 -23.27 19.02 -6.70
C ALA A 619 -24.31 18.16 -7.44
N ASP A 620 -25.61 18.48 -7.32
CA ASP A 620 -26.68 17.75 -8.02
C ASP A 620 -26.55 17.86 -9.55
N LEU A 621 -26.24 19.04 -10.10
CA LEU A 621 -26.03 19.21 -11.54
C LEU A 621 -24.84 18.37 -12.05
N VAL A 622 -23.67 18.48 -11.41
CA VAL A 622 -22.46 17.73 -11.81
C VAL A 622 -22.72 16.23 -11.68
N LYS A 623 -23.32 15.78 -10.57
CA LYS A 623 -23.70 14.39 -10.31
C LYS A 623 -24.54 13.81 -11.46
N MET A 624 -25.58 14.53 -11.89
CA MET A 624 -26.44 14.13 -13.00
C MET A 624 -25.72 14.16 -14.35
N PHE A 625 -24.95 15.20 -14.67
CA PHE A 625 -24.17 15.24 -15.93
C PHE A 625 -23.14 14.11 -16.03
N MET A 626 -22.48 13.75 -14.92
CA MET A 626 -21.49 12.67 -14.90
C MET A 626 -22.13 11.28 -15.00
N LEU A 627 -23.36 11.10 -14.47
CA LEU A 627 -24.17 9.91 -14.71
C LEU A 627 -24.67 9.81 -16.16
N GLU A 628 -25.13 10.91 -16.75
CA GLU A 628 -25.57 10.94 -18.15
C GLU A 628 -24.42 10.56 -19.09
N ARG A 629 -23.24 11.16 -18.86
CA ARG A 629 -22.06 10.96 -19.70
C ARG A 629 -21.41 9.58 -19.56
N TYR A 630 -21.28 9.07 -18.32
CA TYR A 630 -20.45 7.88 -18.03
C TYR A 630 -21.22 6.72 -17.39
N GLY A 631 -22.42 6.95 -16.85
CA GLY A 631 -23.19 5.98 -16.08
C GLY A 631 -22.52 5.59 -14.75
N GLY A 632 -22.84 4.38 -14.28
CA GLY A 632 -22.33 3.84 -13.02
C GLY A 632 -23.16 4.26 -11.81
N VAL A 633 -22.49 4.41 -10.66
CA VAL A 633 -23.10 4.82 -9.39
C VAL A 633 -22.68 6.24 -9.06
N ALA A 634 -23.63 7.16 -8.91
CA ALA A 634 -23.42 8.41 -8.22
C ALA A 634 -23.73 8.24 -6.73
N MET A 635 -22.89 8.80 -5.88
CA MET A 635 -23.02 8.68 -4.44
C MET A 635 -22.62 9.98 -3.74
N ASP A 636 -23.46 10.42 -2.80
CA ASP A 636 -23.12 11.54 -1.92
C ASP A 636 -22.00 11.12 -0.94
N ILE A 637 -21.18 12.08 -0.53
CA ILE A 637 -19.96 11.87 0.25
C ILE A 637 -20.22 11.43 1.71
N ASP A 638 -21.47 11.45 2.13
CA ASP A 638 -22.02 10.96 3.39
C ASP A 638 -22.89 9.69 3.23
N ALA A 639 -23.11 9.17 2.02
CA ALA A 639 -23.89 7.94 1.79
C ALA A 639 -23.03 6.68 1.98
N HIS A 640 -22.85 6.24 3.22
CA HIS A 640 -21.91 5.16 3.56
C HIS A 640 -22.47 3.77 3.23
N LEU A 641 -21.76 3.00 2.39
CA LEU A 641 -22.17 1.64 2.01
C LEU A 641 -22.02 0.65 3.17
N ILE A 642 -22.95 -0.31 3.28
CA ILE A 642 -22.91 -1.40 4.27
C ILE A 642 -22.92 -2.81 3.65
N GLN A 643 -23.10 -2.89 2.33
CA GLN A 643 -22.86 -4.10 1.52
C GLN A 643 -22.64 -3.71 0.04
N ALA A 644 -22.22 -4.69 -0.78
CA ALA A 644 -21.90 -4.44 -2.18
C ALA A 644 -23.15 -4.17 -3.04
N LEU A 645 -23.13 -3.10 -3.84
CA LEU A 645 -24.19 -2.79 -4.80
C LEU A 645 -24.21 -3.78 -5.97
N PRO A 646 -25.32 -4.52 -6.20
CA PRO A 646 -25.45 -5.45 -7.32
C PRO A 646 -25.43 -4.72 -8.66
N LYS A 647 -24.82 -5.31 -9.69
CA LYS A 647 -24.80 -4.73 -11.05
C LYS A 647 -26.21 -4.57 -11.63
N SER A 648 -27.16 -5.39 -11.20
CA SER A 648 -28.59 -5.31 -11.55
C SER A 648 -29.32 -4.08 -11.01
N PHE A 649 -28.68 -3.26 -10.16
CA PHE A 649 -29.20 -1.93 -9.80
C PHE A 649 -28.84 -0.96 -10.93
N GLU A 650 -29.69 -0.92 -11.94
CA GLU A 650 -29.56 -0.04 -13.11
C GLU A 650 -30.75 0.92 -13.19
N ASN A 651 -30.49 2.17 -13.57
CA ASN A 651 -31.48 3.22 -13.76
C ASN A 651 -32.41 3.36 -12.54
N LEU A 652 -31.83 3.47 -11.33
CA LEU A 652 -32.61 3.51 -10.10
C LEU A 652 -32.06 4.41 -8.98
N ALA A 653 -32.98 4.78 -8.10
CA ALA A 653 -32.76 5.41 -6.80
C ALA A 653 -33.69 4.78 -5.75
N ALA A 654 -33.81 5.36 -4.56
CA ALA A 654 -34.78 4.95 -3.53
C ALA A 654 -35.62 6.14 -3.04
N TRP A 655 -36.76 5.86 -2.40
CA TRP A 655 -37.48 6.88 -1.62
C TRP A 655 -36.62 7.37 -0.44
N LYS A 656 -36.79 8.62 0.00
CA LYS A 656 -36.03 9.17 1.14
C LYS A 656 -36.58 8.73 2.49
N THR A 657 -37.89 8.53 2.62
CA THR A 657 -38.56 8.14 3.87
C THR A 657 -39.67 7.12 3.62
N SER A 658 -40.22 6.54 4.68
CA SER A 658 -41.37 5.63 4.63
C SER A 658 -42.68 6.32 4.26
N GLN A 659 -42.81 7.63 4.53
CA GLN A 659 -44.08 8.37 4.43
C GLN A 659 -44.13 9.37 3.27
N THR A 660 -43.00 9.98 2.91
CA THR A 660 -42.92 11.00 1.85
C THR A 660 -42.56 10.39 0.51
N LYS A 661 -43.30 10.76 -0.54
CA LYS A 661 -43.00 10.39 -1.93
C LYS A 661 -41.88 11.25 -2.52
N MET A 662 -40.76 11.38 -1.82
CA MET A 662 -39.59 12.12 -2.29
C MET A 662 -38.46 11.16 -2.63
N VAL A 663 -37.94 11.25 -3.85
CA VAL A 663 -36.82 10.43 -4.34
C VAL A 663 -35.53 10.95 -3.72
N GLY A 664 -34.78 10.06 -3.04
CA GLY A 664 -33.45 10.38 -2.52
C GLY A 664 -32.41 10.42 -3.62
N THR A 665 -31.55 11.43 -3.61
CA THR A 665 -30.44 11.64 -4.57
C THR A 665 -29.07 11.24 -4.02
N SER A 666 -29.07 10.58 -2.85
CA SER A 666 -27.89 10.10 -2.10
C SER A 666 -27.15 8.97 -2.81
N ILE A 667 -27.89 8.04 -3.42
CA ILE A 667 -27.39 7.01 -4.32
C ILE A 667 -28.30 6.94 -5.53
N MET A 668 -27.70 7.14 -6.70
CA MET A 668 -28.36 7.00 -7.99
C MET A 668 -27.51 6.15 -8.91
N THR A 669 -28.15 5.26 -9.66
CA THR A 669 -27.48 4.37 -10.61
C THR A 669 -28.09 4.59 -11.98
N PHE A 670 -27.25 4.78 -13.00
CA PHE A 670 -27.72 4.97 -14.38
C PHE A 670 -26.79 4.33 -15.38
N ASN A 671 -27.39 3.85 -16.48
CA ASN A 671 -26.66 3.59 -17.71
C ASN A 671 -26.40 4.95 -18.43
N PRO A 672 -25.28 5.11 -19.16
CA PRO A 672 -25.00 6.35 -19.87
C PRO A 672 -26.07 6.64 -20.93
N GLN A 673 -26.27 7.92 -21.24
CA GLN A 673 -27.29 8.44 -22.17
C GLN A 673 -28.73 8.07 -21.80
N ASN A 674 -29.01 7.93 -20.50
CA ASN A 674 -30.36 7.65 -20.01
C ASN A 674 -31.33 8.82 -20.31
N HIS A 675 -32.43 8.51 -20.99
CA HIS A 675 -33.38 9.51 -21.48
C HIS A 675 -34.12 10.28 -20.36
N PHE A 676 -34.46 9.64 -19.25
CA PHE A 676 -35.06 10.33 -18.10
C PHE A 676 -34.10 11.40 -17.55
N LEU A 677 -32.83 11.05 -17.41
CA LEU A 677 -31.81 11.94 -16.87
C LEU A 677 -31.53 13.13 -17.81
N GLN A 678 -31.57 12.91 -19.13
CA GLN A 678 -31.48 13.99 -20.13
C GLN A 678 -32.64 14.99 -20.01
N ILE A 679 -33.88 14.52 -19.86
CA ILE A 679 -35.06 15.39 -19.68
C ILE A 679 -34.97 16.17 -18.36
N VAL A 680 -34.54 15.51 -17.26
CA VAL A 680 -34.31 16.18 -15.96
C VAL A 680 -33.23 17.27 -16.09
N LEU A 681 -32.13 16.99 -16.78
CA LEU A 681 -31.05 17.96 -17.00
C LEU A 681 -31.47 19.14 -17.89
N GLU A 682 -32.28 18.90 -18.92
CA GLU A 682 -32.83 19.98 -19.76
C GLU A 682 -33.76 20.90 -18.95
N ASP A 683 -34.70 20.33 -18.17
CA ASP A 683 -35.59 21.12 -17.31
C ASP A 683 -34.79 21.83 -16.18
N ALA A 684 -33.74 21.22 -15.63
CA ALA A 684 -32.83 21.87 -14.68
C ALA A 684 -32.10 23.08 -15.28
N MET A 685 -31.62 22.98 -16.52
CA MET A 685 -31.02 24.11 -17.24
C MET A 685 -32.05 25.22 -17.51
N ASN A 686 -33.29 24.86 -17.88
CA ASN A 686 -34.37 25.83 -18.07
C ASN A 686 -34.71 26.58 -16.78
N ILE A 687 -34.75 25.88 -15.63
CA ILE A 687 -34.93 26.49 -14.31
C ILE A 687 -33.75 27.42 -13.98
N ALA A 688 -32.51 26.96 -14.14
CA ALA A 688 -31.31 27.76 -13.88
C ALA A 688 -31.26 29.06 -14.72
N VAL A 689 -31.70 28.98 -15.97
CA VAL A 689 -31.71 30.13 -16.90
C VAL A 689 -32.90 31.06 -16.66
N SER A 690 -34.11 30.56 -16.39
CA SER A 690 -35.33 31.37 -16.42
C SER A 690 -36.02 31.56 -15.07
N ASN A 691 -36.05 30.53 -14.23
CA ASN A 691 -36.95 30.43 -13.06
C ASN A 691 -36.21 30.06 -11.75
N TYR A 692 -34.95 30.45 -11.61
CA TYR A 692 -34.11 30.07 -10.48
C TYR A 692 -34.53 30.76 -9.17
N ASP A 693 -35.28 30.05 -8.33
CA ASP A 693 -35.56 30.48 -6.96
C ASP A 693 -34.34 30.25 -6.07
N ARG A 694 -33.84 31.33 -5.47
CA ARG A 694 -32.65 31.29 -4.62
C ARG A 694 -32.92 30.67 -3.24
N ASN A 695 -34.18 30.55 -2.83
CA ASN A 695 -34.58 30.05 -1.50
C ASN A 695 -34.76 28.52 -1.45
N LEU A 696 -34.84 27.86 -2.60
CA LEU A 696 -34.99 26.40 -2.67
C LEU A 696 -33.62 25.73 -2.50
N TYR A 697 -33.57 24.66 -1.68
CA TYR A 697 -32.32 23.95 -1.34
C TYR A 697 -32.03 22.76 -2.26
N HIS A 698 -33.06 22.09 -2.78
CA HIS A 698 -32.95 20.86 -3.59
C HIS A 698 -33.45 21.06 -5.04
N ILE A 699 -33.41 22.30 -5.55
CA ILE A 699 -34.09 22.72 -6.80
C ILE A 699 -33.72 21.91 -8.05
N PHE A 700 -32.50 21.38 -8.14
CA PHE A 700 -32.05 20.53 -9.26
C PHE A 700 -31.99 19.03 -8.92
N GLY A 701 -32.12 18.67 -7.64
CA GLY A 701 -31.97 17.31 -7.14
C GLY A 701 -33.31 16.67 -6.79
N GLN A 702 -33.54 16.51 -5.48
CA GLN A 702 -34.68 15.73 -4.95
C GLN A 702 -36.02 16.25 -5.45
N ASP A 703 -36.21 17.57 -5.53
CA ASP A 703 -37.48 18.19 -5.93
C ASP A 703 -37.81 17.85 -7.40
N LEU A 704 -36.88 18.15 -8.32
CA LEU A 704 -37.06 17.99 -9.76
C LEU A 704 -37.14 16.52 -10.20
N ILE A 705 -36.28 15.65 -9.64
CA ILE A 705 -36.30 14.21 -9.91
C ILE A 705 -37.62 13.59 -9.42
N THR A 706 -38.12 14.04 -8.26
CA THR A 706 -39.42 13.61 -7.73
C THR A 706 -40.57 14.05 -8.63
N GLU A 707 -40.59 15.31 -9.06
CA GLU A 707 -41.61 15.83 -9.97
C GLU A 707 -41.64 15.01 -11.27
N HIS A 708 -40.49 14.83 -11.93
CA HIS A 708 -40.41 14.08 -13.18
C HIS A 708 -40.81 12.61 -13.00
N TYR A 709 -40.40 11.96 -11.92
CA TYR A 709 -40.79 10.58 -11.66
C TYR A 709 -42.32 10.44 -11.49
N LEU A 710 -42.92 11.30 -10.65
CA LEU A 710 -44.35 11.26 -10.34
C LEU A 710 -45.25 11.67 -11.51
N THR A 711 -44.79 12.57 -12.37
CA THR A 711 -45.60 13.13 -13.48
C THR A 711 -45.38 12.42 -14.82
N LYS A 712 -44.14 11.99 -15.12
CA LYS A 712 -43.71 11.52 -16.45
C LYS A 712 -43.34 10.02 -16.51
N GLN A 713 -43.06 9.34 -15.39
CA GLN A 713 -42.34 8.03 -15.43
C GLN A 713 -42.82 6.91 -14.46
N ILE A 714 -43.93 7.05 -13.73
CA ILE A 714 -44.41 5.97 -12.83
C ILE A 714 -44.62 4.66 -13.62
N GLY A 715 -43.80 3.65 -13.34
CA GLY A 715 -43.86 2.32 -13.97
C GLY A 715 -43.02 2.14 -15.24
N SER A 716 -42.23 3.15 -15.63
CA SER A 716 -41.31 3.08 -16.76
C SER A 716 -40.07 2.23 -16.47
N PRO A 717 -39.46 1.56 -17.47
CA PRO A 717 -38.15 0.94 -17.33
C PRO A 717 -36.99 1.95 -17.23
N ASP A 718 -37.20 3.21 -17.65
CA ASP A 718 -36.14 4.22 -17.78
C ASP A 718 -35.65 4.77 -16.43
N PHE A 719 -36.48 4.73 -15.39
CA PHE A 719 -36.09 5.06 -14.02
C PHE A 719 -36.99 4.35 -12.99
N LYS A 720 -36.38 3.70 -12.00
CA LYS A 720 -37.06 2.94 -10.94
C LYS A 720 -36.76 3.55 -9.57
N VAL A 721 -37.77 3.59 -8.69
CA VAL A 721 -37.60 4.04 -7.30
C VAL A 721 -37.89 2.89 -6.35
N LEU A 722 -36.86 2.44 -5.65
CA LEU A 722 -36.91 1.36 -4.66
C LEU A 722 -37.45 1.85 -3.30
N SER A 723 -37.78 0.91 -2.40
CA SER A 723 -38.17 1.22 -1.02
C SER A 723 -37.08 2.02 -0.31
N HIS A 724 -37.47 2.97 0.56
CA HIS A 724 -36.54 3.81 1.32
C HIS A 724 -35.47 3.00 2.05
N VAL A 725 -35.87 1.88 2.66
CA VAL A 725 -34.98 0.92 3.36
C VAL A 725 -33.73 0.53 2.56
N THR A 726 -33.76 0.62 1.23
CA THR A 726 -32.62 0.30 0.36
C THR A 726 -31.42 1.22 0.61
N PHE A 727 -31.61 2.53 0.74
CA PHE A 727 -30.52 3.51 0.91
C PHE A 727 -30.70 4.46 2.11
N HIS A 728 -31.93 4.57 2.62
CA HIS A 728 -32.37 5.36 3.75
C HIS A 728 -33.13 4.44 4.74
N PRO A 729 -32.43 3.60 5.52
CA PRO A 729 -33.04 2.64 6.43
C PRO A 729 -33.73 3.26 7.66
N TYR A 730 -33.48 4.54 7.92
CA TYR A 730 -33.97 5.25 9.10
C TYR A 730 -34.77 6.47 8.67
N ASP A 731 -36.02 6.58 9.13
CA ASP A 731 -36.80 7.82 9.01
C ASP A 731 -36.24 8.95 9.91
N ASN A 732 -35.41 8.61 10.89
CA ASN A 732 -34.68 9.55 11.73
C ASN A 732 -33.22 9.11 11.94
N GLU A 733 -32.29 9.81 11.30
CA GLU A 733 -30.86 9.49 11.33
C GLU A 733 -30.19 9.79 12.70
N LEU A 734 -30.76 10.69 13.52
CA LEU A 734 -30.29 11.03 14.89
C LEU A 734 -29.95 9.81 15.74
N ASP A 735 -30.77 8.77 15.64
CA ASP A 735 -30.67 7.61 16.51
C ASP A 735 -29.40 6.78 16.22
N CYS A 736 -29.00 6.64 14.94
CA CYS A 736 -27.81 5.90 14.57
C CYS A 736 -26.52 6.55 15.08
N PHE A 737 -26.52 7.89 15.20
CA PHE A 737 -25.42 8.68 15.73
C PHE A 737 -25.32 8.68 17.26
N LYS A 738 -26.45 8.52 17.96
CA LYS A 738 -26.56 8.75 19.41
C LYS A 738 -26.75 7.49 20.24
N LYS A 739 -27.49 6.48 19.74
CA LYS A 739 -27.80 5.23 20.46
C LYS A 739 -26.71 4.18 20.24
N SER A 740 -26.47 3.36 21.26
CA SER A 740 -25.56 2.22 21.15
C SER A 740 -26.15 1.11 20.26
N SER A 741 -25.29 0.25 19.72
CA SER A 741 -25.72 -0.89 18.88
C SER A 741 -26.66 -1.88 19.58
N ASP A 742 -26.64 -1.95 20.91
CA ASP A 742 -27.52 -2.83 21.72
C ASP A 742 -28.91 -2.21 22.01
N GLU A 743 -29.04 -0.89 21.87
CA GLU A 743 -30.27 -0.12 22.16
C GLU A 743 -31.09 0.23 20.92
N TYR A 744 -30.64 -0.18 19.73
CA TYR A 744 -31.18 0.27 18.46
C TYR A 744 -31.59 -0.87 17.52
N ASP A 745 -32.69 -0.68 16.80
CA ASP A 745 -33.21 -1.69 15.89
C ASP A 745 -32.17 -2.01 14.80
N PRO A 746 -31.90 -3.29 14.52
CA PRO A 746 -30.90 -3.67 13.53
C PRO A 746 -31.37 -3.29 12.14
N VAL A 747 -30.46 -2.70 11.36
CA VAL A 747 -30.62 -2.56 9.91
C VAL A 747 -30.97 -3.92 9.30
N ASP A 748 -31.93 -3.93 8.37
CA ASP A 748 -32.20 -5.10 7.56
C ASP A 748 -31.06 -5.31 6.56
N GLU A 749 -29.99 -5.97 7.01
CA GLU A 749 -28.79 -6.30 6.22
C GLU A 749 -29.13 -7.04 4.89
N ALA A 750 -30.34 -7.60 4.73
CA ALA A 750 -30.77 -8.24 3.48
C ALA A 750 -31.42 -7.28 2.47
N ARG A 751 -31.81 -6.06 2.88
CA ARG A 751 -32.47 -5.05 2.03
C ARG A 751 -31.77 -3.70 1.96
N THR A 752 -30.96 -3.35 2.95
CA THR A 752 -30.28 -2.05 3.04
C THR A 752 -28.84 -2.12 2.51
N PHE A 753 -28.48 -1.20 1.62
CA PHE A 753 -27.16 -1.13 1.00
C PHE A 753 -26.33 0.07 1.48
N SER A 754 -26.96 1.13 1.99
CA SER A 754 -26.28 2.28 2.58
C SER A 754 -26.98 2.84 3.82
N VAL A 755 -26.23 3.61 4.59
CA VAL A 755 -26.68 4.46 5.69
C VAL A 755 -26.13 5.87 5.45
N HIS A 756 -26.98 6.89 5.54
CA HIS A 756 -26.57 8.27 5.41
C HIS A 756 -25.89 8.76 6.71
N MET A 757 -24.74 9.43 6.57
CA MET A 757 -23.82 9.79 7.66
C MET A 757 -23.74 11.31 7.90
N ASN A 758 -24.84 12.02 7.64
CA ASN A 758 -24.92 13.47 7.80
C ASN A 758 -26.12 13.84 8.68
N GLY A 759 -25.96 13.57 9.98
CA GLY A 759 -26.89 14.06 10.99
C GLY A 759 -26.70 15.56 11.21
N VAL A 760 -27.81 16.31 11.10
CA VAL A 760 -27.91 17.71 11.55
C VAL A 760 -28.86 17.76 12.74
N GLU A 761 -28.49 18.43 13.83
CA GLU A 761 -29.39 18.63 14.97
C GLU A 761 -30.49 19.66 14.65
N ASP A 762 -31.57 19.69 15.45
CA ASP A 762 -32.67 20.67 15.32
C ASP A 762 -32.21 22.14 15.33
N ASN A 763 -31.00 22.41 15.85
CA ASN A 763 -30.35 23.72 15.89
C ASN A 763 -29.51 24.06 14.64
N GLY A 764 -29.45 23.17 13.64
CA GLY A 764 -28.69 23.34 12.40
C GLY A 764 -27.20 22.98 12.49
N SER A 765 -26.70 22.46 13.61
CA SER A 765 -25.31 22.03 13.76
C SER A 765 -25.08 20.59 13.26
N LEU A 766 -23.90 20.36 12.67
CA LEU A 766 -23.44 19.02 12.28
C LEU A 766 -23.23 18.17 13.54
N MET A 767 -23.79 16.96 13.54
CA MET A 767 -23.58 16.01 14.63
C MET A 767 -22.20 15.37 14.58
N TYR A 768 -21.63 15.23 15.77
CA TYR A 768 -20.48 14.36 16.00
C TYR A 768 -20.96 12.93 16.27
N LEU A 769 -20.23 11.97 15.74
CA LEU A 769 -20.50 10.55 15.91
C LEU A 769 -20.09 10.11 17.32
N ASN A 770 -21.03 9.63 18.14
CA ASN A 770 -20.69 9.13 19.47
C ASN A 770 -19.89 7.81 19.36
N PRO A 771 -18.75 7.67 20.05
CA PRO A 771 -18.06 6.39 20.14
C PRO A 771 -18.96 5.30 20.74
N GLY A 772 -19.01 4.13 20.10
CA GLY A 772 -19.90 3.01 20.45
C GLY A 772 -21.35 3.15 19.95
N SER A 773 -21.65 4.19 19.16
CA SER A 773 -22.95 4.32 18.48
C SER A 773 -23.08 3.34 17.31
N LYS A 774 -24.31 3.13 16.83
CA LYS A 774 -24.54 2.23 15.69
C LYS A 774 -23.78 2.65 14.43
N CYS A 775 -23.72 3.95 14.14
CA CYS A 775 -23.03 4.47 12.97
C CYS A 775 -21.50 4.40 13.11
N ASP A 776 -20.96 4.51 14.34
CA ASP A 776 -19.53 4.28 14.65
C ASP A 776 -19.12 2.82 14.38
N ASP A 777 -19.92 1.86 14.83
CA ASP A 777 -19.71 0.43 14.53
C ASP A 777 -19.75 0.13 13.02
N ILE A 778 -20.66 0.78 12.28
CA ILE A 778 -20.77 0.62 10.82
C ILE A 778 -19.52 1.15 10.10
N GLN A 779 -19.05 2.36 10.46
CA GLN A 779 -17.84 2.93 9.86
C GLN A 779 -16.60 2.10 10.22
N LYS A 780 -16.45 1.68 11.48
CA LYS A 780 -15.33 0.83 11.93
C LYS A 780 -15.31 -0.52 11.21
N GLY A 781 -16.48 -1.14 11.01
CA GLY A 781 -16.61 -2.45 10.35
C GLY A 781 -16.28 -2.47 8.84
N THR A 782 -16.15 -1.31 8.21
CA THR A 782 -15.86 -1.16 6.76
C THR A 782 -14.60 -0.35 6.48
N CYS A 783 -13.87 0.01 7.54
CA CYS A 783 -12.68 0.83 7.48
C CYS A 783 -11.49 0.09 6.84
N ILE A 784 -10.66 0.81 6.10
CA ILE A 784 -9.42 0.32 5.46
C ILE A 784 -8.20 0.94 6.14
N PHE A 785 -8.28 2.18 6.58
CA PHE A 785 -7.17 2.94 7.16
C PHE A 785 -7.29 3.11 8.68
N CYS A 786 -8.08 2.27 9.35
CA CYS A 786 -8.20 2.28 10.80
C CYS A 786 -7.17 1.34 11.43
N ALA A 787 -6.56 1.80 12.52
CA ALA A 787 -6.03 0.92 13.56
C ALA A 787 -7.08 -0.11 14.04
N SER A 788 -8.37 0.23 14.05
CA SER A 788 -9.43 -0.73 14.39
C SER A 788 -9.80 -1.73 13.28
N LEU A 789 -8.86 -2.13 12.41
CA LEU A 789 -8.96 -3.35 11.59
C LEU A 789 -8.86 -4.63 12.46
N ALA A 790 -9.55 -4.66 13.59
CA ALA A 790 -9.77 -5.88 14.36
C ALA A 790 -10.48 -6.90 13.45
N PRO A 791 -10.13 -8.20 13.51
CA PRO A 791 -10.89 -9.22 12.80
C PRO A 791 -12.29 -9.32 13.40
N TYR A 792 -13.24 -8.54 12.86
CA TYR A 792 -14.64 -8.54 13.26
C TYR A 792 -15.34 -9.80 12.71
N VAL A 793 -14.86 -10.96 13.15
CA VAL A 793 -15.60 -12.21 13.04
C VAL A 793 -16.84 -12.03 13.92
N LYS A 794 -17.99 -11.77 13.29
CA LYS A 794 -19.32 -11.95 13.91
C LYS A 794 -19.52 -13.44 14.21
N ASP A 795 -18.75 -14.00 15.14
CA ASP A 795 -19.09 -15.27 15.78
C ASP A 795 -20.27 -14.98 16.71
N LYS A 796 -21.48 -14.94 16.12
CA LYS A 796 -22.76 -14.92 16.81
C LYS A 796 -22.98 -16.27 17.52
N LYS A 797 -22.14 -16.56 18.51
CA LYS A 797 -22.27 -17.61 19.52
C LYS A 797 -21.31 -17.33 20.67
N LYS A 798 -21.83 -16.68 21.71
CA LYS A 798 -21.33 -16.84 23.09
C LYS A 798 -21.38 -18.33 23.44
N THR A 799 -20.30 -19.05 23.19
CA THR A 799 -20.12 -20.41 23.71
C THR A 799 -19.16 -20.30 24.88
N ILE A 800 -19.73 -20.24 26.07
CA ILE A 800 -18.99 -20.22 27.33
C ILE A 800 -18.16 -21.51 27.38
N TYR A 801 -16.83 -21.39 27.46
CA TYR A 801 -15.94 -22.52 27.69
C TYR A 801 -16.10 -23.05 29.12
N THR A 802 -17.12 -23.87 29.36
CA THR A 802 -17.15 -24.78 30.50
C THR A 802 -16.25 -25.98 30.22
N LYS A 803 -15.30 -26.23 31.12
CA LYS A 803 -14.39 -27.39 31.03
C LYS A 803 -15.19 -28.70 30.93
N PRO A 804 -14.76 -29.68 30.13
CA PRO A 804 -15.31 -31.03 30.19
C PRO A 804 -15.09 -31.66 31.58
N LYS A 805 -16.05 -32.48 32.00
CA LYS A 805 -15.87 -33.50 33.03
C LYS A 805 -15.56 -34.83 32.37
#